data_AF-A0A4U7KWJ1-F1
#
_entry.id   AF-A0A4U7KWJ1-F1
#
_cell.length_a   1.000
_cell.length_b   1.000
_cell.length_c   1.000
_cell.angle_alpha   90.00
_cell.angle_beta   90.00
_cell.angle_gamma   90.00
#
_symmetry.space_group_name_H-M   'P 1'
#
loop_
_entity.id
_entity.type
_entity.pdbx_description
1 polymer ?
#
loop_
_entity_poly.entity_id
_entity_poly.type
_entity_poly.pdbx_seq_one_letter_code
_entity_poly.pdbx_strand_id
1 'polypeptide(L)'
;MMTVAAAASHGVSDSLTASSSTTPARTLRSSTRKRGKSPSSQTLPSTSQLEQQRHKKKSRAEFLDESELDCAACPKAGQPAPTPGKDAASDRETWICCSHCNTWFHCICISLENPDDFSKWYCQSCITRSQEAFDSGTSSSRPPLVNVTRPPRRKSDRAKLEVDYAAIQEGIPADPLGRWKSFLEAYDFEPDGFRRMHGHEWTIDWLLHDESALKQPVLVPATEDHLSRATNGNGSVKPEADADPSPWTTKPSKAYKKKLSKSRLAPRSTSIPGMVVPPPDMSIFDVANIIGHDTPVEVIDVASQSSSKASWTIAEWAEYFDTPKEKKKKTLNVISLEVTGTPMQEYVEAPQLVRDLDWVTRDWPLERRDPSCAENSWPKVQRYVLMGVEGAYSDWHIDFAGSSVYYHVIWGQKTFLFAPPTPRNLAAYKAWCSSTRQDIDRLGDHLHSLTRVDIRPGETMLIPSGWLHCVYTPKNTLVVGGNFLTDWNVATQWKLVEIEEATKVPKKFRFPHLKRLSWFVARGWNERLEPLSATKLVGKKEEEQGGQEEEQAEEEEDSAKEQVELHAEDLVDVVPPAKVLNNIELVHQSLSDDLELIQDPFIANNGDERMAKQQKVAREAIPTQYVGNLQKAEAMLATLRQRIDKAKLWADAVQQERIRLAKAAKSGKKEAANKSNSRKARK
;
A
#
# COMPACT_ATOMS: atom_id res chain seq x y z
N MET A 1 28.07 52.91 -2.90
CA MET A 1 29.00 53.58 -1.96
C MET A 1 29.51 52.47 -1.04
N MET A 2 30.71 51.93 -1.32
CA MET A 2 31.97 52.22 -0.57
C MET A 2 31.83 51.73 0.89
N THR A 3 32.63 50.81 1.45
CA THR A 3 34.09 50.54 1.40
C THR A 3 34.32 49.24 2.21
N VAL A 4 35.01 48.20 1.74
CA VAL A 4 36.46 47.91 1.80
C VAL A 4 37.14 48.17 3.16
N ALA A 5 37.63 47.10 3.80
CA ALA A 5 38.89 47.09 4.55
C ALA A 5 39.45 45.66 4.69
N ALA A 6 40.72 45.51 4.29
CA ALA A 6 41.55 44.32 4.33
C ALA A 6 42.77 44.56 5.25
N ALA A 7 43.35 43.50 5.81
CA ALA A 7 44.76 43.41 6.24
C ALA A 7 45.07 41.90 6.49
N ALA A 8 45.87 41.22 5.66
CA ALA A 8 47.34 41.18 5.59
C ALA A 8 47.96 40.46 6.82
N SER A 9 48.29 39.15 6.75
CA SER A 9 49.50 38.51 6.19
C SER A 9 50.76 38.69 7.04
N HIS A 10 51.33 37.58 7.55
CA HIS A 10 52.78 37.36 7.73
C HIS A 10 53.05 35.86 7.63
N GLY A 11 53.95 35.47 6.74
CA GLY A 11 54.57 34.15 6.68
C GLY A 11 56.07 34.27 6.85
N VAL A 12 56.72 33.22 7.36
CA VAL A 12 58.14 32.92 7.16
C VAL A 12 58.31 31.39 7.16
N SER A 13 59.16 30.96 6.24
CA SER A 13 59.58 29.62 5.84
C SER A 13 60.64 28.97 6.75
N ASP A 14 60.74 27.64 6.70
CA ASP A 14 61.97 26.83 6.44
C ASP A 14 61.73 25.38 6.94
N SER A 15 61.65 24.36 6.08
CA SER A 15 62.71 23.65 5.32
C SER A 15 63.33 22.45 6.08
N LEU A 16 62.96 21.27 5.57
CA LEU A 16 63.75 20.02 5.40
C LEU A 16 64.21 19.21 6.63
N THR A 17 63.78 17.94 6.69
CA THR A 17 64.68 16.77 6.51
C THR A 17 63.89 15.47 6.37
N ALA A 18 64.38 14.61 5.48
CA ALA A 18 63.81 13.34 5.07
C ALA A 18 64.31 12.18 5.94
N SER A 19 63.50 11.12 6.07
CA SER A 19 64.03 9.76 6.17
C SER A 19 63.03 8.71 5.67
N SER A 20 63.60 7.79 4.90
CA SER A 20 63.05 6.70 4.13
C SER A 20 62.55 5.51 4.97
N SER A 21 61.62 4.70 4.44
CA SER A 21 61.99 3.38 3.87
C SER A 21 60.81 2.40 3.64
N THR A 22 60.80 1.86 2.41
CA THR A 22 60.50 0.47 1.99
C THR A 22 59.12 -0.18 2.18
N THR A 23 58.43 -0.29 1.04
CA THR A 23 57.58 -1.41 0.60
C THR A 23 58.26 -2.78 0.68
N PRO A 24 57.46 -3.87 0.77
CA PRO A 24 57.79 -5.10 0.06
C PRO A 24 56.65 -5.56 -0.85
N ALA A 25 57.01 -5.82 -2.11
CA ALA A 25 56.31 -6.74 -2.99
C ALA A 25 56.85 -8.17 -2.75
N ARG A 26 55.98 -9.19 -2.76
CA ARG A 26 56.35 -10.59 -3.09
C ARG A 26 55.10 -11.46 -3.27
N THR A 27 54.79 -11.84 -4.51
CA THR A 27 55.09 -13.12 -5.18
C THR A 27 54.05 -14.22 -5.01
N LEU A 28 53.43 -14.54 -6.14
CA LEU A 28 52.85 -15.84 -6.49
C LEU A 28 53.76 -17.00 -6.08
N ARG A 29 53.18 -17.99 -5.41
CA ARG A 29 53.75 -19.34 -5.31
C ARG A 29 52.74 -20.37 -5.82
N SER A 30 53.10 -20.94 -6.97
CA SER A 30 52.65 -22.21 -7.49
C SER A 30 52.97 -23.35 -6.52
N SER A 31 52.02 -24.26 -6.32
CA SER A 31 52.28 -25.58 -5.75
C SER A 31 51.69 -26.63 -6.68
N THR A 32 52.59 -27.42 -7.23
CA THR A 32 52.40 -28.59 -8.09
C THR A 32 51.89 -29.78 -7.30
N ARG A 33 50.84 -30.47 -7.77
CA ARG A 33 50.70 -31.92 -7.54
C ARG A 33 50.13 -32.65 -8.75
N LYS A 34 50.65 -33.85 -8.92
CA LYS A 34 50.84 -34.60 -10.17
C LYS A 34 49.57 -35.23 -10.71
N ARG A 35 49.57 -35.27 -12.05
CA ARG A 35 48.76 -36.04 -13.00
C ARG A 35 48.82 -37.55 -12.70
N GLY A 36 47.65 -38.20 -12.64
CA GLY A 36 47.48 -39.66 -12.60
C GLY A 36 46.43 -40.09 -13.63
N LYS A 37 46.82 -41.01 -14.50
CA LYS A 37 46.22 -41.48 -15.76
C LYS A 37 44.72 -41.84 -15.73
N SER A 38 44.05 -41.52 -16.84
CA SER A 38 42.79 -42.11 -17.32
C SER A 38 42.98 -43.58 -17.73
N PRO A 39 41.89 -44.36 -17.78
CA PRO A 39 41.63 -45.18 -18.94
C PRO A 39 40.26 -44.87 -19.57
N SER A 40 40.26 -44.80 -20.90
CA SER A 40 39.06 -44.79 -21.72
C SER A 40 38.45 -46.18 -21.80
N SER A 41 37.14 -46.30 -21.70
CA SER A 41 36.39 -47.35 -22.39
C SER A 41 35.00 -46.85 -22.75
N GLN A 42 34.73 -46.97 -24.04
CA GLN A 42 33.51 -46.58 -24.74
C GLN A 42 32.32 -47.41 -24.25
N THR A 43 31.18 -46.77 -23.99
CA THR A 43 29.85 -47.34 -24.28
C THR A 43 28.80 -46.22 -24.20
N LEU A 44 28.14 -45.94 -25.33
CA LEU A 44 26.92 -45.14 -25.39
C LEU A 44 25.73 -46.04 -24.99
N PRO A 45 24.80 -45.56 -24.14
CA PRO A 45 23.44 -46.07 -24.15
C PRO A 45 22.44 -45.02 -24.65
N SER A 46 21.43 -45.57 -25.29
CA SER A 46 20.39 -44.98 -26.13
C SER A 46 19.39 -44.07 -25.42
N THR A 47 18.86 -43.13 -26.22
CA THR A 47 17.63 -42.35 -26.03
C THR A 47 16.41 -43.24 -25.75
N SER A 48 16.18 -43.64 -24.49
CA SER A 48 14.86 -44.07 -24.01
C SER A 48 14.69 -44.10 -22.48
N GLN A 49 15.48 -43.37 -21.71
CA GLN A 49 15.38 -43.36 -20.23
C GLN A 49 15.23 -41.96 -19.58
N LEU A 50 14.80 -40.95 -20.33
CA LEU A 50 14.50 -39.60 -19.80
C LEU A 50 13.00 -39.23 -19.74
N GLU A 51 12.09 -40.19 -19.97
CA GLU A 51 10.64 -39.89 -20.11
C GLU A 51 9.70 -40.55 -19.08
N GLN A 52 10.21 -41.05 -17.94
CA GLN A 52 9.37 -41.70 -16.92
C GLN A 52 9.56 -41.18 -15.48
N GLN A 53 9.72 -39.86 -15.32
CA GLN A 53 9.36 -39.18 -14.07
C GLN A 53 8.44 -37.99 -14.35
N ARG A 54 7.37 -38.23 -15.10
CA ARG A 54 6.17 -37.38 -15.07
C ARG A 54 5.52 -37.54 -13.70
N HIS A 55 5.67 -36.53 -12.86
CA HIS A 55 5.02 -36.40 -11.56
C HIS A 55 3.53 -36.75 -11.65
N LYS A 56 3.10 -37.72 -10.84
CA LYS A 56 1.69 -38.03 -10.60
C LYS A 56 0.99 -36.76 -10.08
N LYS A 57 0.03 -36.24 -10.86
CA LYS A 57 -0.87 -35.15 -10.43
C LYS A 57 -1.59 -35.56 -9.14
N LYS A 58 -1.39 -34.80 -8.06
CA LYS A 58 -2.28 -34.83 -6.88
C LYS A 58 -3.58 -34.10 -7.23
N SER A 59 -4.69 -34.66 -6.75
CA SER A 59 -6.02 -34.06 -6.86
C SER A 59 -6.11 -32.73 -6.12
N ARG A 60 -6.94 -31.83 -6.66
CA ARG A 60 -7.26 -30.49 -6.12
C ARG A 60 -7.61 -30.56 -4.63
N ALA A 61 -6.73 -30.02 -3.79
CA ALA A 61 -7.00 -29.77 -2.38
C ALA A 61 -7.72 -28.42 -2.22
N GLU A 62 -8.57 -28.34 -1.21
CA GLU A 62 -9.31 -27.14 -0.80
C GLU A 62 -8.39 -25.98 -0.40
N PHE A 63 -8.96 -24.77 -0.34
CA PHE A 63 -8.32 -23.55 0.15
C PHE A 63 -7.72 -23.81 1.55
N LEU A 64 -6.40 -23.97 1.62
CA LEU A 64 -5.65 -24.01 2.87
C LEU A 64 -5.19 -22.59 3.19
N ASP A 65 -5.40 -22.16 4.43
CA ASP A 65 -4.82 -20.93 4.96
C ASP A 65 -3.29 -21.08 5.04
N GLU A 66 -2.58 -20.45 4.10
CA GLU A 66 -1.12 -20.52 4.02
C GLU A 66 -0.40 -19.89 5.23
N SER A 67 -1.13 -19.17 6.11
CA SER A 67 -0.55 -18.68 7.37
C SER A 67 -0.30 -19.79 8.40
N GLU A 68 -0.84 -21.00 8.21
CA GLU A 68 -0.74 -22.10 9.18
C GLU A 68 0.45 -23.05 8.98
N LEU A 69 1.16 -23.02 7.85
CA LEU A 69 2.06 -24.12 7.44
C LEU A 69 3.57 -23.83 7.46
N ASP A 70 3.97 -22.61 7.82
CA ASP A 70 5.35 -22.14 7.60
C ASP A 70 6.20 -21.96 8.87
N CYS A 71 5.61 -22.11 10.06
CA CYS A 71 6.36 -22.06 11.30
C CYS A 71 7.02 -23.42 11.59
N ALA A 72 8.36 -23.44 11.67
CA ALA A 72 9.12 -24.66 11.93
C ALA A 72 8.90 -25.29 13.32
N ALA A 73 8.19 -24.59 14.22
CA ALA A 73 7.81 -25.06 15.55
C ALA A 73 6.28 -25.25 15.72
N CYS A 74 5.50 -25.09 14.64
CA CYS A 74 4.05 -25.26 14.72
C CYS A 74 3.68 -26.74 14.95
N PRO A 75 2.70 -27.04 15.83
CA PRO A 75 2.11 -28.38 15.89
C PRO A 75 1.53 -28.78 14.53
N LYS A 76 1.51 -30.08 14.23
CA LYS A 76 0.92 -30.57 12.97
C LYS A 76 -0.58 -30.26 12.93
N ALA A 77 -1.13 -30.06 11.72
CA ALA A 77 -2.56 -29.83 11.51
C ALA A 77 -3.42 -30.83 12.31
N GLY A 78 -4.31 -30.31 13.16
CA GLY A 78 -5.19 -31.10 14.04
C GLY A 78 -4.68 -31.29 15.48
N GLN A 79 -3.50 -30.79 15.86
CA GLN A 79 -3.05 -30.73 17.26
C GLN A 79 -3.41 -29.39 17.90
N PRO A 80 -3.75 -29.36 19.21
CA PRO A 80 -4.08 -28.12 19.90
C PRO A 80 -2.92 -27.13 19.84
N ALA A 81 -3.24 -25.84 19.71
CA ALA A 81 -2.25 -24.76 19.74
C ALA A 81 -1.45 -24.83 21.05
N PRO A 82 -0.15 -24.48 21.03
CA PRO A 82 0.65 -24.45 22.24
C PRO A 82 0.01 -23.49 23.25
N THR A 83 -0.16 -23.94 24.49
CA THR A 83 -0.73 -23.11 25.56
C THR A 83 0.20 -21.91 25.80
N PRO A 84 -0.30 -20.66 25.76
CA PRO A 84 0.52 -19.51 26.10
C PRO A 84 1.10 -19.70 27.51
N GLY A 85 2.40 -19.44 27.68
CA GLY A 85 2.96 -19.20 29.01
C GLY A 85 2.23 -18.00 29.66
N LYS A 86 2.32 -17.85 30.99
CA LYS A 86 1.63 -16.76 31.72
C LYS A 86 1.87 -15.36 31.15
N ASP A 87 2.95 -15.18 30.38
CA ASP A 87 3.41 -13.91 29.82
C ASP A 87 3.73 -13.99 28.30
N ALA A 88 3.44 -15.11 27.61
CA ALA A 88 3.73 -15.27 26.17
C ALA A 88 2.85 -14.37 25.29
N ALA A 89 3.32 -13.99 24.08
CA ALA A 89 2.46 -13.38 23.07
C ALA A 89 1.22 -14.26 22.87
N SER A 90 0.03 -13.72 23.12
CA SER A 90 -1.22 -14.49 23.22
C SER A 90 -1.81 -14.87 21.87
N ASP A 91 -1.23 -14.39 20.77
CA ASP A 91 -1.73 -14.56 19.41
C ASP A 91 -0.74 -15.29 18.48
N ARG A 92 -1.30 -15.83 17.38
CA ARG A 92 -0.55 -16.39 16.24
C ARG A 92 -0.18 -15.31 15.21
N GLU A 93 -0.45 -14.04 15.50
CA GLU A 93 -0.12 -12.93 14.60
C GLU A 93 1.29 -12.39 14.83
N THR A 94 1.89 -12.72 15.98
CA THR A 94 3.21 -12.24 16.37
C THR A 94 4.31 -13.21 15.96
N TRP A 95 5.26 -12.75 15.13
CA TRP A 95 6.33 -13.56 14.54
C TRP A 95 7.73 -13.02 14.83
N ILE A 96 8.72 -13.91 14.85
CA ILE A 96 10.15 -13.58 14.94
C ILE A 96 10.99 -14.41 13.98
N CYS A 97 12.06 -13.83 13.44
CA CYS A 97 13.01 -14.49 12.55
C CYS A 97 14.33 -14.82 13.26
N CYS A 98 14.82 -16.05 13.09
CA CYS A 98 16.15 -16.44 13.56
C CYS A 98 17.24 -15.72 12.75
N SER A 99 18.07 -14.92 13.41
CA SER A 99 19.16 -14.16 12.79
C SER A 99 20.30 -15.00 12.20
N HIS A 100 20.30 -16.32 12.44
CA HIS A 100 21.32 -17.24 11.88
C HIS A 100 20.80 -18.06 10.70
N CYS A 101 19.62 -18.68 10.83
CA CYS A 101 19.08 -19.55 9.77
C CYS A 101 17.96 -18.92 8.95
N ASN A 102 17.56 -17.67 9.24
CA ASN A 102 16.48 -16.93 8.59
C ASN A 102 15.10 -17.61 8.62
N THR A 103 14.92 -18.60 9.49
CA THR A 103 13.64 -19.29 9.69
C THR A 103 12.74 -18.48 10.61
N TRP A 104 11.46 -18.38 10.26
CA TRP A 104 10.44 -17.65 11.00
C TRP A 104 9.66 -18.55 11.94
N PHE A 105 9.31 -18.02 13.11
CA PHE A 105 8.59 -18.71 14.16
C PHE A 105 7.46 -17.84 14.70
N HIS A 106 6.30 -18.43 14.99
CA HIS A 106 5.29 -17.77 15.82
C HIS A 106 5.84 -17.63 17.24
N CYS A 107 5.69 -16.46 17.85
CA CYS A 107 6.16 -16.23 19.22
C CYS A 107 5.52 -17.21 20.22
N ILE A 108 4.21 -17.50 20.06
CA ILE A 108 3.51 -18.52 20.87
C ILE A 108 4.09 -19.94 20.71
N CYS A 109 4.56 -20.33 19.51
CA CYS A 109 5.09 -21.68 19.27
C CYS A 109 6.46 -21.93 19.93
N ILE A 110 7.17 -20.86 20.29
CA ILE A 110 8.47 -20.92 20.95
C ILE A 110 8.41 -20.32 22.37
N SER A 111 7.19 -20.08 22.89
CA SER A 111 6.94 -19.45 24.19
C SER A 111 7.70 -18.13 24.38
N LEU A 112 7.76 -17.30 23.33
CA LEU A 112 8.36 -15.98 23.36
C LEU A 112 7.31 -14.92 23.71
N GLU A 113 7.61 -14.09 24.70
CA GLU A 113 6.73 -13.04 25.21
C GLU A 113 6.67 -11.85 24.25
N ASN A 114 7.81 -11.21 24.03
CA ASN A 114 7.90 -10.04 23.18
C ASN A 114 9.07 -10.15 22.20
N PRO A 115 8.82 -10.21 20.88
CA PRO A 115 9.91 -10.25 19.90
C PRO A 115 10.72 -8.94 19.87
N ASP A 116 10.11 -7.80 20.25
CA ASP A 116 10.76 -6.49 20.19
C ASP A 116 11.87 -6.33 21.25
N ASP A 117 11.94 -7.22 22.24
CA ASP A 117 13.01 -7.23 23.25
C ASP A 117 14.36 -7.68 22.71
N PHE A 118 14.39 -8.29 21.51
CA PHE A 118 15.60 -8.85 20.93
C PHE A 118 16.14 -7.94 19.81
N SER A 119 17.46 -7.71 19.86
CA SER A 119 18.20 -7.10 18.76
C SER A 119 18.68 -8.16 17.77
N LYS A 120 19.02 -9.34 18.28
CA LYS A 120 19.30 -10.57 17.51
C LYS A 120 18.70 -11.73 18.28
N TRP A 121 17.84 -12.49 17.63
CA TRP A 121 17.24 -13.68 18.20
C TRP A 121 17.66 -14.90 17.38
N TYR A 122 18.04 -15.97 18.05
CA TYR A 122 18.47 -17.23 17.48
C TYR A 122 17.55 -18.34 18.00
N CYS A 123 17.07 -19.19 17.08
CA CYS A 123 16.26 -20.33 17.48
C CYS A 123 17.07 -21.35 18.28
N GLN A 124 16.41 -22.13 19.15
CA GLN A 124 17.06 -23.11 20.01
C GLN A 124 17.96 -24.08 19.22
N SER A 125 17.51 -24.54 18.05
CA SER A 125 18.31 -25.43 17.20
C SER A 125 19.61 -24.78 16.70
N CYS A 126 19.62 -23.48 16.42
CA CYS A 126 20.85 -22.77 16.05
C CYS A 126 21.78 -22.56 17.25
N ILE A 127 21.23 -22.25 18.42
CA ILE A 127 21.99 -22.12 19.67
C ILE A 127 22.68 -23.46 19.98
N THR A 128 21.91 -24.55 20.05
CA THR A 128 22.43 -25.90 20.34
C THR A 128 23.51 -26.32 19.34
N ARG A 129 23.27 -26.19 18.02
CA ARG A 129 24.30 -26.51 17.00
C ARG A 129 25.57 -25.67 17.14
N SER A 130 25.44 -24.40 17.48
CA SER A 130 26.61 -23.53 17.68
C SER A 130 27.40 -23.90 18.93
N GLN A 131 26.72 -24.34 19.99
CA GLN A 131 27.34 -24.83 21.21
C GLN A 131 28.08 -26.15 20.96
N GLU A 132 27.44 -27.10 20.29
CA GLU A 132 28.06 -28.38 19.90
C GLU A 132 29.30 -28.18 19.01
N ALA A 133 29.26 -27.24 18.06
CA ALA A 133 30.40 -26.89 17.22
C ALA A 133 31.56 -26.23 18.00
N PHE A 134 31.23 -25.48 19.06
CA PHE A 134 32.22 -24.88 19.96
C PHE A 134 32.87 -25.95 20.85
N ASP A 135 32.06 -26.81 21.47
CA ASP A 135 32.51 -27.86 22.38
C ASP A 135 33.34 -28.95 21.67
N SER A 136 33.00 -29.25 20.40
CA SER A 136 33.76 -30.19 19.56
C SER A 136 35.06 -29.62 18.98
N GLY A 137 35.37 -28.35 19.22
CA GLY A 137 36.58 -27.67 18.73
C GLY A 137 36.59 -27.41 17.21
N THR A 138 35.49 -27.69 16.51
CA THR A 138 35.36 -27.47 15.06
C THR A 138 35.19 -25.98 14.69
N SER A 139 34.74 -25.16 15.64
CA SER A 139 34.61 -23.70 15.50
C SER A 139 35.26 -22.95 16.67
N SER A 140 36.58 -23.01 16.77
CA SER A 140 37.36 -22.39 17.87
C SER A 140 37.50 -20.86 17.82
N SER A 141 36.95 -20.19 16.79
CA SER A 141 37.15 -18.75 16.54
C SER A 141 35.93 -17.87 16.83
N ARG A 142 34.77 -18.43 17.17
CA ARG A 142 33.55 -17.67 17.49
C ARG A 142 32.82 -18.25 18.71
N PRO A 143 32.37 -17.41 19.65
CA PRO A 143 31.55 -17.86 20.76
C PRO A 143 30.20 -18.43 20.26
N PRO A 144 29.56 -19.34 21.02
CA PRO A 144 28.22 -19.86 20.73
C PRO A 144 27.21 -18.73 20.54
N LEU A 145 26.21 -18.97 19.68
CA LEU A 145 25.13 -18.02 19.44
C LEU A 145 24.28 -17.89 20.71
N VAL A 146 24.02 -16.65 21.13
CA VAL A 146 23.17 -16.34 22.28
C VAL A 146 22.27 -15.17 21.91
N ASN A 147 21.01 -15.23 22.33
CA ASN A 147 20.03 -14.17 22.10
C ASN A 147 20.53 -12.85 22.70
N VAL A 148 20.51 -11.79 21.90
CA VAL A 148 20.99 -10.46 22.29
C VAL A 148 19.79 -9.58 22.53
N THR A 149 19.50 -9.29 23.80
CA THR A 149 18.42 -8.37 24.18
C THR A 149 18.78 -6.92 23.84
N ARG A 150 17.78 -6.13 23.47
CA ARG A 150 17.95 -4.69 23.31
C ARG A 150 18.18 -4.08 24.70
N PRO A 151 19.17 -3.17 24.86
CA PRO A 151 19.32 -2.46 26.11
C PRO A 151 18.05 -1.66 26.42
N PRO A 152 17.66 -1.52 27.71
CA PRO A 152 16.50 -0.75 28.10
C PRO A 152 16.62 0.69 27.57
N ARG A 153 15.51 1.23 27.04
CA ARG A 153 15.45 2.58 26.47
C ARG A 153 15.84 3.61 27.53
N ARG A 154 17.09 4.08 27.52
CA ARG A 154 17.48 5.23 28.34
C ARG A 154 16.86 6.49 27.75
N LYS A 155 16.18 7.30 28.58
CA LYS A 155 15.87 8.69 28.24
C LYS A 155 17.22 9.42 28.13
N SER A 156 17.59 9.86 26.93
CA SER A 156 18.80 10.66 26.73
C SER A 156 18.43 12.05 26.22
N ASP A 157 18.85 13.08 26.96
CA ASP A 157 18.73 14.50 26.59
C ASP A 157 19.82 14.95 25.59
N ARG A 158 20.51 14.01 24.94
CA ARG A 158 21.42 14.33 23.85
C ARG A 158 20.59 14.76 22.64
N ALA A 159 20.95 15.90 22.05
CA ALA A 159 20.36 16.39 20.82
C ALA A 159 20.18 15.22 19.85
N LYS A 160 18.91 14.89 19.59
CA LYS A 160 18.54 13.82 18.68
C LYS A 160 19.20 14.16 17.35
N LEU A 161 20.00 13.25 16.83
CA LEU A 161 20.31 13.25 15.40
C LEU A 161 18.94 13.29 14.73
N GLU A 162 18.64 14.38 14.05
CA GLU A 162 17.40 14.53 13.32
C GLU A 162 17.46 13.46 12.22
N VAL A 163 16.82 12.33 12.50
CA VAL A 163 16.65 11.24 11.53
C VAL A 163 15.72 11.82 10.48
N ASP A 164 16.32 12.38 9.45
CA ASP A 164 15.65 12.76 8.22
C ASP A 164 15.16 11.47 7.58
N TYR A 165 13.84 11.26 7.56
CA TYR A 165 13.32 10.09 6.88
C TYR A 165 13.31 10.28 5.36
N ALA A 166 13.59 11.47 4.82
CA ALA A 166 13.98 11.58 3.41
C ALA A 166 15.34 10.89 3.17
N ALA A 167 16.11 10.64 4.24
CA ALA A 167 17.33 9.84 4.28
C ALA A 167 17.13 8.40 4.84
N ILE A 168 15.88 7.93 5.04
CA ILE A 168 15.59 6.50 5.34
C ILE A 168 15.75 5.58 4.12
N GLN A 169 16.20 6.16 3.01
CA GLN A 169 16.74 5.43 1.87
C GLN A 169 18.26 5.58 1.72
N GLU A 170 19.01 5.86 2.79
CA GLU A 170 20.48 5.77 2.74
C GLU A 170 21.02 4.34 2.86
N GLY A 171 20.38 3.44 2.13
CA GLY A 171 21.06 2.28 1.63
C GLY A 171 21.39 2.46 0.17
N ILE A 172 22.68 2.62 -0.13
CA ILE A 172 23.19 2.57 -1.49
C ILE A 172 23.57 1.11 -1.77
N PRO A 173 22.78 0.32 -2.51
CA PRO A 173 23.35 -0.80 -3.24
C PRO A 173 24.40 -0.24 -4.19
N ALA A 174 25.57 -0.87 -4.27
CA ALA A 174 26.54 -0.56 -5.31
C ALA A 174 25.95 -0.72 -6.74
N ASP A 175 24.85 -1.48 -6.88
CA ASP A 175 24.08 -1.65 -8.12
C ASP A 175 22.61 -2.08 -7.85
N PRO A 176 21.64 -1.13 -7.72
CA PRO A 176 20.22 -1.45 -7.48
C PRO A 176 19.57 -2.17 -8.67
N LEU A 177 20.02 -1.87 -9.89
CA LEU A 177 19.48 -2.46 -11.11
C LEU A 177 19.98 -3.89 -11.33
N GLY A 178 21.25 -4.15 -11.03
CA GLY A 178 21.80 -5.50 -10.95
C GLY A 178 21.11 -6.32 -9.87
N ARG A 179 20.89 -5.74 -8.67
CA ARG A 179 20.14 -6.44 -7.60
C ARG A 179 18.73 -6.84 -8.02
N TRP A 180 18.00 -5.94 -8.70
CA TRP A 180 16.67 -6.22 -9.24
C TRP A 180 16.69 -7.32 -10.29
N LYS A 181 17.59 -7.23 -11.28
CA LYS A 181 17.72 -8.25 -12.33
C LYS A 181 18.08 -9.61 -11.76
N SER A 182 19.08 -9.66 -10.87
CA SER A 182 19.45 -10.90 -10.17
C SER A 182 18.30 -11.44 -9.32
N PHE A 183 17.45 -10.58 -8.74
CA PHE A 183 16.24 -11.03 -8.03
C PHE A 183 15.29 -11.75 -8.97
N LEU A 184 14.95 -11.11 -10.08
CA LEU A 184 14.02 -11.64 -11.07
C LEU A 184 14.53 -12.92 -11.71
N GLU A 185 15.84 -13.08 -11.86
CA GLU A 185 16.48 -14.27 -12.43
C GLU A 185 16.59 -15.42 -11.42
N ALA A 186 16.72 -15.12 -10.13
CA ALA A 186 16.95 -16.12 -9.08
C ALA A 186 15.68 -16.64 -8.41
N TYR A 187 14.61 -15.83 -8.37
CA TYR A 187 13.38 -16.17 -7.65
C TYR A 187 12.36 -16.84 -8.58
N ASP A 188 11.78 -17.95 -8.12
CA ASP A 188 10.65 -18.60 -8.80
C ASP A 188 9.35 -17.98 -8.27
N PHE A 189 8.73 -17.12 -9.08
CA PHE A 189 7.54 -16.38 -8.67
C PHE A 189 6.29 -17.27 -8.75
N GLU A 190 5.38 -17.06 -7.81
CA GLU A 190 4.05 -17.63 -7.91
C GLU A 190 3.37 -17.14 -9.21
N PRO A 191 2.60 -18.01 -9.88
CA PRO A 191 1.92 -17.63 -11.10
C PRO A 191 0.95 -16.49 -10.81
N ASP A 192 0.84 -15.56 -11.75
CA ASP A 192 -0.07 -14.44 -11.66
C ASP A 192 -1.53 -14.90 -11.72
N GLY A 193 -2.11 -15.14 -10.54
CA GLY A 193 -3.47 -15.61 -10.33
C GLY A 193 -4.48 -14.51 -10.02
N PHE A 194 -4.08 -13.23 -10.04
CA PHE A 194 -4.98 -12.13 -9.70
C PHE A 194 -6.19 -12.06 -10.64
N ARG A 195 -7.31 -11.57 -10.12
CA ARG A 195 -8.54 -11.57 -10.90
C ARG A 195 -8.47 -10.52 -12.01
N ARG A 196 -8.89 -10.92 -13.22
CA ARG A 196 -9.12 -9.99 -14.33
C ARG A 196 -10.62 -9.72 -14.45
N MET A 197 -11.02 -8.46 -14.46
CA MET A 197 -12.41 -8.03 -14.54
C MET A 197 -12.64 -7.11 -15.74
N HIS A 198 -13.87 -7.07 -16.23
CA HIS A 198 -14.28 -6.04 -17.18
C HIS A 198 -14.49 -4.72 -16.43
N GLY A 199 -14.16 -3.60 -17.06
CA GLY A 199 -14.19 -2.30 -16.38
C GLY A 199 -15.55 -1.94 -15.78
N HIS A 200 -16.65 -2.30 -16.45
CA HIS A 200 -18.01 -2.05 -15.97
C HIS A 200 -18.42 -2.88 -14.75
N GLU A 201 -17.64 -3.89 -14.37
CA GLU A 201 -17.91 -4.72 -13.19
C GLU A 201 -17.38 -4.09 -11.89
N TRP A 202 -16.49 -3.08 -11.97
CA TRP A 202 -16.00 -2.33 -10.81
C TRP A 202 -17.10 -1.42 -10.27
N THR A 203 -17.95 -2.00 -9.41
CA THR A 203 -19.14 -1.36 -8.84
C THR A 203 -19.30 -1.74 -7.37
N ILE A 204 -20.11 -0.98 -6.63
CA ILE A 204 -20.46 -1.33 -5.24
C ILE A 204 -21.17 -2.69 -5.18
N ASP A 205 -21.95 -3.05 -6.20
CA ASP A 205 -22.61 -4.37 -6.30
C ASP A 205 -21.60 -5.52 -6.24
N TRP A 206 -20.43 -5.37 -6.88
CA TRP A 206 -19.35 -6.35 -6.79
C TRP A 206 -18.88 -6.52 -5.34
N LEU A 207 -18.65 -5.42 -4.60
CA LEU A 207 -18.22 -5.49 -3.19
C LEU A 207 -19.26 -6.14 -2.29
N LEU A 208 -20.55 -5.82 -2.49
CA LEU A 208 -21.62 -6.32 -1.65
C LEU A 208 -21.88 -7.82 -1.80
N HIS A 209 -21.52 -8.41 -2.94
CA HIS A 209 -21.86 -9.80 -3.27
C HIS A 209 -20.65 -10.73 -3.40
N ASP A 210 -19.44 -10.20 -3.38
CA ASP A 210 -18.22 -10.96 -3.54
C ASP A 210 -17.33 -10.87 -2.30
N GLU A 211 -17.27 -11.96 -1.54
CA GLU A 211 -16.46 -12.03 -0.33
C GLU A 211 -14.95 -11.91 -0.59
N SER A 212 -14.50 -12.08 -1.83
CA SER A 212 -13.10 -11.89 -2.25
C SER A 212 -12.77 -10.45 -2.65
N ALA A 213 -13.78 -9.57 -2.76
CA ALA A 213 -13.56 -8.17 -3.14
C ALA A 213 -12.62 -7.46 -2.16
N LEU A 214 -11.68 -6.68 -2.72
CA LEU A 214 -10.63 -5.97 -1.98
C LEU A 214 -9.77 -6.84 -1.03
N LYS A 215 -9.70 -8.16 -1.24
CA LYS A 215 -8.73 -9.03 -0.53
C LYS A 215 -7.41 -9.17 -1.29
N GLN A 216 -7.45 -9.12 -2.61
CA GLN A 216 -6.29 -9.24 -3.49
C GLN A 216 -6.35 -8.22 -4.65
N PRO A 217 -5.21 -7.91 -5.30
CA PRO A 217 -5.18 -7.10 -6.49
C PRO A 217 -6.13 -7.60 -7.57
N VAL A 218 -6.73 -6.65 -8.27
CA VAL A 218 -7.62 -6.89 -9.40
C VAL A 218 -7.17 -6.04 -10.56
N LEU A 219 -7.13 -6.63 -11.76
CA LEU A 219 -6.72 -5.94 -12.98
C LEU A 219 -7.89 -5.84 -13.97
N VAL A 220 -8.07 -4.67 -14.56
CA VAL A 220 -8.92 -4.47 -15.73
C VAL A 220 -8.00 -4.41 -16.95
N PRO A 221 -8.11 -5.38 -17.88
CA PRO A 221 -7.32 -5.37 -19.11
C PRO A 221 -7.65 -4.17 -19.99
N ALA A 222 -6.69 -3.79 -20.83
CA ALA A 222 -6.89 -2.77 -21.85
C ALA A 222 -8.01 -3.18 -22.83
N THR A 223 -8.80 -2.21 -23.30
CA THR A 223 -9.81 -2.46 -24.34
C THR A 223 -9.13 -2.71 -25.70
N GLU A 224 -9.83 -3.39 -26.62
CA GLU A 224 -9.30 -3.71 -27.96
C GLU A 224 -8.84 -2.47 -28.75
N ASP A 225 -9.47 -1.31 -28.52
CA ASP A 225 -9.08 -0.03 -29.11
C ASP A 225 -7.66 0.41 -28.72
N HIS A 226 -7.19 0.06 -27.51
CA HIS A 226 -5.82 0.35 -27.07
C HIS A 226 -4.80 -0.65 -27.64
N LEU A 227 -5.19 -1.91 -27.83
CA LEU A 227 -4.34 -2.96 -28.39
C LEU A 227 -3.99 -2.69 -29.87
N SER A 228 -4.95 -2.19 -30.65
CA SER A 228 -4.75 -1.85 -32.07
C SER A 228 -3.79 -0.66 -32.31
N ARG A 229 -3.65 0.23 -31.30
CA ARG A 229 -2.70 1.36 -31.32
C ARG A 229 -1.33 0.99 -30.78
N ALA A 230 -1.25 0.07 -29.83
CA ALA A 230 0.01 -0.43 -29.28
C ALA A 230 0.85 -1.22 -30.30
N THR A 231 0.20 -1.96 -31.21
CA THR A 231 0.88 -2.71 -32.28
C THR A 231 1.46 -1.83 -33.39
N ASN A 232 0.90 -0.63 -33.59
CA ASN A 232 1.36 0.33 -34.60
C ASN A 232 2.37 1.36 -34.05
N GLY A 233 2.67 1.33 -32.75
CA GLY A 233 3.53 2.29 -32.05
C GLY A 233 4.97 1.83 -31.83
N ASN A 234 5.56 1.07 -32.77
CA ASN A 234 7.00 0.79 -32.71
C ASN A 234 7.73 2.07 -33.12
N GLY A 235 8.44 2.69 -32.17
CA GLY A 235 9.13 3.97 -32.31
C GLY A 235 10.24 3.98 -33.36
N SER A 236 9.84 4.16 -34.62
CA SER A 236 10.69 4.73 -35.65
C SER A 236 10.03 6.02 -36.10
N VAL A 237 10.61 7.14 -35.67
CA VAL A 237 10.42 8.41 -36.36
C VAL A 237 10.93 8.17 -37.79
N LYS A 238 10.03 7.94 -38.74
CA LYS A 238 10.40 7.96 -40.15
C LYS A 238 10.96 9.35 -40.45
N PRO A 239 12.17 9.46 -41.03
CA PRO A 239 12.58 10.74 -41.60
C PRO A 239 11.62 11.03 -42.76
N GLU A 240 11.01 12.23 -42.75
CA GLU A 240 10.37 12.77 -43.94
C GLU A 240 11.46 12.89 -45.03
N ALA A 241 11.47 11.93 -45.94
CA ALA A 241 12.17 12.03 -47.21
C ALA A 241 11.18 11.64 -48.32
N ASP A 242 11.01 12.59 -49.23
CA ASP A 242 10.51 12.47 -50.60
C ASP A 242 9.04 12.06 -50.79
N ALA A 243 8.16 13.03 -50.56
CA ALA A 243 6.90 13.13 -51.30
C ALA A 243 6.93 14.41 -52.16
N ASP A 244 6.87 14.18 -53.47
CA ASP A 244 6.80 15.15 -54.57
C ASP A 244 5.73 16.25 -54.31
N PRO A 245 6.00 17.55 -54.53
CA PRO A 245 5.08 18.60 -54.13
C PRO A 245 3.95 18.75 -55.16
N SER A 246 2.77 18.27 -54.81
CA SER A 246 1.54 18.73 -55.47
C SER A 246 1.28 20.19 -55.10
N PRO A 247 1.18 21.12 -56.07
CA PRO A 247 0.79 22.50 -55.79
C PRO A 247 -0.69 22.50 -55.42
N TRP A 248 -1.08 23.33 -54.44
CA TRP A 248 -2.44 23.46 -53.88
C TRP A 248 -2.76 22.60 -52.65
N THR A 249 -2.02 22.77 -51.57
CA THR A 249 -2.58 22.63 -50.22
C THR A 249 -2.24 23.84 -49.35
N THR A 250 -3.26 24.59 -49.00
CA THR A 250 -3.19 25.76 -48.11
C THR A 250 -2.71 25.29 -46.74
N LYS A 251 -1.60 25.85 -46.23
CA LYS A 251 -1.09 25.55 -44.88
C LYS A 251 -2.21 25.80 -43.86
N PRO A 252 -2.55 24.83 -42.98
CA PRO A 252 -3.62 25.01 -42.01
C PRO A 252 -3.30 26.18 -41.08
N SER A 253 -4.29 27.05 -40.85
CA SER A 253 -4.16 28.26 -40.05
C SER A 253 -3.73 27.93 -38.61
N LYS A 254 -3.02 28.85 -37.94
CA LYS A 254 -2.62 28.69 -36.52
C LYS A 254 -3.81 28.38 -35.60
N ALA A 255 -4.99 28.94 -35.90
CA ALA A 255 -6.22 28.67 -35.17
C ALA A 255 -6.73 27.23 -35.38
N TYR A 256 -6.64 26.69 -36.60
CA TYR A 256 -7.00 25.31 -36.90
C TYR A 256 -6.04 24.32 -36.22
N LYS A 257 -4.72 24.58 -36.27
CA LYS A 257 -3.71 23.77 -35.55
C LYS A 257 -3.94 23.79 -34.03
N LYS A 258 -4.25 24.95 -33.45
CA LYS A 258 -4.55 25.10 -32.02
C LYS A 258 -5.86 24.41 -31.62
N LYS A 259 -6.87 24.39 -32.50
CA LYS A 259 -8.13 23.68 -32.29
C LYS A 259 -7.94 22.16 -32.37
N LEU A 260 -7.13 21.70 -33.33
CA LEU A 260 -6.79 20.29 -33.51
C LEU A 260 -5.91 19.77 -32.35
N SER A 261 -4.94 20.56 -31.87
CA SER A 261 -4.12 20.20 -30.70
C SER A 261 -4.94 20.13 -29.42
N LYS A 262 -5.93 21.03 -29.25
CA LYS A 262 -6.85 21.03 -28.10
C LYS A 262 -7.83 19.85 -28.14
N SER A 263 -8.21 19.36 -29.33
CA SER A 263 -9.03 18.14 -29.46
C SER A 263 -8.21 16.86 -29.25
N ARG A 264 -6.92 16.86 -29.59
CA ARG A 264 -6.00 15.74 -29.36
C ARG A 264 -5.77 15.49 -27.88
N LEU A 265 -5.57 16.57 -27.11
CA LEU A 265 -5.26 16.52 -25.69
C LEU A 265 -6.51 16.54 -24.80
N ALA A 266 -7.68 16.12 -25.27
CA ALA A 266 -8.86 16.04 -24.39
C ALA A 266 -8.75 14.85 -23.41
N PRO A 267 -9.14 15.00 -22.13
CA PRO A 267 -9.32 13.89 -21.21
C PRO A 267 -10.26 12.81 -21.77
N ARG A 268 -10.05 11.54 -21.39
CA ARG A 268 -10.84 10.41 -21.90
C ARG A 268 -11.43 9.58 -20.77
N SER A 269 -12.68 9.18 -20.93
CA SER A 269 -13.28 8.13 -20.11
C SER A 269 -12.73 6.75 -20.50
N THR A 270 -12.65 5.84 -19.54
CA THR A 270 -12.26 4.45 -19.77
C THR A 270 -13.49 3.52 -19.77
N SER A 271 -13.26 2.21 -19.92
CA SER A 271 -14.31 1.20 -19.72
C SER A 271 -14.75 1.06 -18.26
N ILE A 272 -14.03 1.69 -17.32
CA ILE A 272 -14.32 1.69 -15.89
C ILE A 272 -15.23 2.89 -15.59
N PRO A 273 -16.40 2.69 -14.95
CA PRO A 273 -17.35 3.75 -14.67
C PRO A 273 -16.73 4.94 -13.94
N GLY A 274 -16.98 6.15 -14.46
CA GLY A 274 -16.56 7.41 -13.85
C GLY A 274 -15.06 7.71 -13.87
N MET A 275 -14.23 6.83 -14.43
CA MET A 275 -12.78 7.02 -14.51
C MET A 275 -12.41 7.88 -15.73
N VAL A 276 -11.59 8.90 -15.51
CA VAL A 276 -11.06 9.79 -16.54
C VAL A 276 -9.54 9.79 -16.49
N VAL A 277 -8.91 9.68 -17.66
CA VAL A 277 -7.46 9.58 -17.80
C VAL A 277 -6.94 10.47 -18.94
N PRO A 278 -5.62 10.77 -18.94
CA PRO A 278 -4.97 11.38 -20.10
C PRO A 278 -5.14 10.59 -21.40
N PRO A 279 -5.13 11.27 -22.56
CA PRO A 279 -5.09 10.58 -23.84
C PRO A 279 -3.76 9.83 -24.04
N PRO A 280 -3.74 8.68 -24.76
CA PRO A 280 -2.55 7.82 -24.86
C PRO A 280 -1.34 8.43 -25.58
N ASP A 281 -1.51 9.57 -26.25
CA ASP A 281 -0.47 10.30 -26.98
C ASP A 281 -0.03 11.59 -26.28
N MET A 282 -0.43 11.77 -25.01
CA MET A 282 0.06 12.85 -24.15
C MET A 282 1.55 12.65 -23.85
N SER A 283 2.36 13.66 -24.13
CA SER A 283 3.78 13.69 -23.78
C SER A 283 4.01 14.33 -22.40
N ILE A 284 5.23 14.17 -21.86
CA ILE A 284 5.62 14.86 -20.61
C ILE A 284 5.65 16.39 -20.80
N PHE A 285 5.99 16.88 -21.99
CA PHE A 285 5.87 18.30 -22.33
C PHE A 285 4.42 18.79 -22.34
N ASP A 286 3.47 17.96 -22.80
CA ASP A 286 2.05 18.30 -22.71
C ASP A 286 1.59 18.43 -21.24
N VAL A 287 2.05 17.53 -20.35
CA VAL A 287 1.82 17.64 -18.90
C VAL A 287 2.39 18.96 -18.35
N ALA A 288 3.64 19.29 -18.68
CA ALA A 288 4.28 20.54 -18.28
C ALA A 288 3.52 21.79 -18.78
N ASN A 289 3.04 21.78 -20.02
CA ASN A 289 2.25 22.86 -20.60
C ASN A 289 0.90 23.05 -19.90
N ILE A 290 0.26 21.96 -19.44
CA ILE A 290 -1.04 22.00 -18.77
C ILE A 290 -0.90 22.48 -17.33
N ILE A 291 0.06 21.92 -16.57
CA ILE A 291 0.23 22.24 -15.15
C ILE A 291 0.93 23.59 -14.94
N GLY A 292 1.82 23.98 -15.86
CA GLY A 292 2.65 25.18 -15.81
C GLY A 292 4.14 24.83 -15.65
N HIS A 293 4.99 25.39 -16.50
CA HIS A 293 6.41 25.03 -16.62
C HIS A 293 7.21 25.17 -15.32
N ASP A 294 6.91 26.19 -14.51
CA ASP A 294 7.62 26.49 -13.26
C ASP A 294 7.12 25.66 -12.06
N THR A 295 6.18 24.74 -12.28
CA THR A 295 5.62 23.90 -11.21
C THR A 295 6.73 23.03 -10.60
N PRO A 296 6.99 23.14 -9.28
CA PRO A 296 7.97 22.29 -8.62
C PRO A 296 7.56 20.82 -8.67
N VAL A 297 8.52 19.92 -8.87
CA VAL A 297 8.31 18.47 -8.89
C VAL A 297 9.34 17.76 -8.01
N GLU A 298 8.86 16.82 -7.19
CA GLU A 298 9.74 15.98 -6.36
C GLU A 298 10.28 14.82 -7.21
N VAL A 299 11.59 14.83 -7.44
CA VAL A 299 12.29 13.83 -8.25
C VAL A 299 13.11 12.93 -7.35
N ILE A 300 13.00 11.62 -7.54
CA ILE A 300 13.74 10.60 -6.79
C ILE A 300 14.96 10.17 -7.60
N ASP A 301 16.13 10.16 -6.97
CA ASP A 301 17.32 9.48 -7.50
C ASP A 301 17.19 7.98 -7.21
N VAL A 302 17.03 7.17 -8.26
CA VAL A 302 16.75 5.73 -8.14
C VAL A 302 17.92 5.01 -7.48
N ALA A 303 19.15 5.51 -7.64
CA ALA A 303 20.32 4.83 -7.10
C ALA A 303 20.40 4.93 -5.57
N SER A 304 20.17 6.13 -5.04
CA SER A 304 20.11 6.40 -3.60
C SER A 304 18.73 6.21 -3.02
N GLN A 305 17.72 5.90 -3.84
CA GLN A 305 16.32 5.79 -3.44
C GLN A 305 15.80 7.04 -2.67
N SER A 306 16.44 8.20 -2.82
CA SER A 306 16.13 9.40 -2.02
C SER A 306 15.71 10.56 -2.91
N SER A 307 14.98 11.51 -2.32
CA SER A 307 14.57 12.72 -3.03
C SER A 307 15.78 13.54 -3.44
N SER A 308 15.76 14.08 -4.66
CA SER A 308 16.82 14.91 -5.20
C SER A 308 16.96 16.17 -4.34
N LYS A 309 18.20 16.51 -3.98
CA LYS A 309 18.52 17.77 -3.27
C LYS A 309 18.35 18.99 -4.18
N ALA A 310 18.34 18.80 -5.50
CA ALA A 310 18.08 19.86 -6.45
C ALA A 310 16.58 20.16 -6.50
N SER A 311 16.23 21.44 -6.58
CA SER A 311 14.87 21.84 -6.95
C SER A 311 14.69 21.54 -8.44
N TRP A 312 13.61 20.84 -8.78
CA TRP A 312 13.24 20.54 -10.16
C TRP A 312 11.92 21.22 -10.47
N THR A 313 11.84 21.79 -11.66
CA THR A 313 10.58 22.19 -12.30
C THR A 313 10.09 21.07 -13.23
N ILE A 314 8.79 21.06 -13.52
CA ILE A 314 8.22 20.10 -14.46
C ILE A 314 8.79 20.25 -15.88
N ALA A 315 9.21 21.47 -16.26
CA ALA A 315 9.88 21.73 -17.54
C ALA A 315 11.26 21.07 -17.61
N GLU A 316 12.10 21.26 -16.57
CA GLU A 316 13.42 20.60 -16.48
C GLU A 316 13.27 19.08 -16.43
N TRP A 317 12.23 18.58 -15.75
CA TRP A 317 11.90 17.16 -15.77
C TRP A 317 11.55 16.67 -17.17
N ALA A 318 10.73 17.40 -17.93
CA ALA A 318 10.37 17.03 -19.31
C ALA A 318 11.61 16.97 -20.23
N GLU A 319 12.53 17.92 -20.11
CA GLU A 319 13.80 17.94 -20.84
C GLU A 319 14.72 16.76 -20.44
N TYR A 320 14.84 16.50 -19.13
CA TYR A 320 15.56 15.34 -18.64
C TYR A 320 14.94 14.06 -19.17
N PHE A 321 13.60 13.93 -19.16
CA PHE A 321 12.87 12.73 -19.59
C PHE A 321 13.17 12.39 -21.04
N ASP A 322 13.17 13.38 -21.94
CA ASP A 322 13.41 13.21 -23.38
C ASP A 322 14.90 13.03 -23.75
N THR A 323 15.81 13.34 -22.82
CA THR A 323 17.25 13.07 -23.02
C THR A 323 17.50 11.58 -23.28
N PRO A 324 18.23 11.20 -24.36
CA PRO A 324 18.55 9.80 -24.66
C PRO A 324 19.23 9.07 -23.49
N LYS A 325 18.93 7.78 -23.33
CA LYS A 325 19.36 6.96 -22.18
C LYS A 325 20.87 7.00 -21.97
N GLU A 326 21.65 6.98 -23.05
CA GLU A 326 23.12 6.98 -23.03
C GLU A 326 23.71 8.30 -22.49
N LYS A 327 22.93 9.38 -22.55
CA LYS A 327 23.33 10.72 -22.07
C LYS A 327 22.83 10.99 -20.65
N LYS A 328 21.93 10.17 -20.10
CA LYS A 328 21.44 10.34 -18.73
C LYS A 328 22.54 9.93 -17.73
N LYS A 329 23.00 10.89 -16.93
CA LYS A 329 24.02 10.65 -15.88
C LYS A 329 23.49 9.84 -14.70
N LYS A 330 22.19 9.96 -14.43
CA LYS A 330 21.47 9.33 -13.33
C LYS A 330 20.12 8.83 -13.81
N THR A 331 19.63 7.75 -13.21
CA THR A 331 18.25 7.28 -13.39
C THR A 331 17.39 7.97 -12.34
N LEU A 332 16.43 8.77 -12.79
CA LEU A 332 15.53 9.54 -11.93
C LEU A 332 14.08 9.11 -12.15
N ASN A 333 13.21 9.37 -11.18
CA ASN A 333 11.81 8.98 -11.23
C ASN A 333 10.91 10.04 -10.58
N VAL A 334 9.70 10.23 -11.08
CA VAL A 334 8.66 11.07 -10.45
C VAL A 334 7.46 10.19 -10.12
N ILE A 335 7.15 10.06 -8.83
CA ILE A 335 6.00 9.26 -8.35
C ILE A 335 5.01 10.07 -7.50
N SER A 336 5.38 11.28 -7.08
CA SER A 336 4.64 12.05 -6.06
C SER A 336 4.01 13.35 -6.58
N LEU A 337 3.85 13.51 -7.90
CA LEU A 337 3.21 14.71 -8.46
C LEU A 337 1.69 14.62 -8.30
N GLU A 338 1.20 15.20 -7.20
CA GLU A 338 -0.23 15.35 -6.92
C GLU A 338 -0.78 16.59 -7.65
N VAL A 339 -1.88 16.43 -8.39
CA VAL A 339 -2.36 17.45 -9.34
C VAL A 339 -3.66 18.14 -8.93
N THR A 340 -4.18 17.88 -7.74
CA THR A 340 -5.45 18.48 -7.28
C THR A 340 -5.32 19.99 -7.11
N GLY A 341 -6.25 20.74 -7.72
CA GLY A 341 -6.21 22.20 -7.76
C GLY A 341 -5.36 22.79 -8.90
N THR A 342 -4.73 21.95 -9.72
CA THR A 342 -4.05 22.38 -10.95
C THR A 342 -4.95 22.14 -12.18
N PRO A 343 -4.68 22.74 -13.36
CA PRO A 343 -5.42 22.41 -14.57
C PRO A 343 -5.33 20.93 -14.99
N MET A 344 -4.29 20.21 -14.54
CA MET A 344 -4.11 18.79 -14.82
C MET A 344 -5.12 17.90 -14.08
N GLN A 345 -5.83 18.41 -13.05
CA GLN A 345 -6.82 17.63 -12.31
C GLN A 345 -7.96 17.09 -13.19
N GLU A 346 -8.34 17.80 -14.27
CA GLU A 346 -9.40 17.38 -15.20
C GLU A 346 -9.05 16.10 -15.99
N TYR A 347 -7.77 15.71 -15.97
CA TYR A 347 -7.26 14.55 -16.68
C TYR A 347 -7.20 13.32 -15.79
N VAL A 348 -7.38 13.45 -14.47
CA VAL A 348 -7.22 12.37 -13.51
C VAL A 348 -8.43 12.30 -12.61
N GLU A 349 -9.36 11.41 -12.95
CA GLU A 349 -10.52 11.12 -12.11
C GLU A 349 -10.54 9.63 -11.78
N ALA A 350 -10.58 9.32 -10.49
CA ALA A 350 -10.64 7.95 -10.00
C ALA A 350 -11.93 7.25 -10.47
N PRO A 351 -11.92 5.90 -10.58
CA PRO A 351 -13.13 5.12 -10.76
C PRO A 351 -14.26 5.53 -9.81
N GLN A 352 -15.52 5.48 -10.27
CA GLN A 352 -16.67 5.80 -9.43
C GLN A 352 -16.68 4.97 -8.15
N LEU A 353 -16.41 3.65 -8.27
CA LEU A 353 -16.26 2.77 -7.11
C LEU A 353 -15.24 3.28 -6.10
N VAL A 354 -14.08 3.78 -6.56
CA VAL A 354 -13.05 4.32 -5.66
C VAL A 354 -13.57 5.56 -4.93
N ARG A 355 -14.26 6.46 -5.64
CA ARG A 355 -14.85 7.68 -5.06
C ARG A 355 -15.99 7.40 -4.08
N ASP A 356 -16.75 6.34 -4.32
CA ASP A 356 -17.84 5.89 -3.42
C ASP A 356 -17.29 5.34 -2.10
N LEU A 357 -16.07 4.78 -2.13
CA LEU A 357 -15.41 4.17 -0.97
C LEU A 357 -14.48 5.12 -0.23
N ASP A 358 -13.84 6.06 -0.94
CA ASP A 358 -12.83 6.95 -0.41
C ASP A 358 -13.39 7.84 0.70
N TRP A 359 -12.87 7.65 1.92
CA TRP A 359 -13.20 8.48 3.08
C TRP A 359 -13.04 9.98 2.82
N VAL A 360 -11.99 10.39 2.10
CA VAL A 360 -11.79 11.81 1.83
C VAL A 360 -12.90 12.30 0.93
N THR A 361 -13.14 11.62 -0.21
CA THR A 361 -14.18 11.99 -1.16
C THR A 361 -15.57 12.02 -0.54
N ARG A 362 -15.90 11.03 0.30
CA ARG A 362 -17.23 10.88 0.89
C ARG A 362 -17.48 11.75 2.12
N ASP A 363 -16.56 11.78 3.08
CA ASP A 363 -16.84 12.29 4.43
C ASP A 363 -16.16 13.64 4.72
N TRP A 364 -15.09 14.03 4.01
CA TRP A 364 -14.46 15.34 4.25
C TRP A 364 -15.33 16.48 3.72
N PRO A 365 -15.66 17.54 4.49
CA PRO A 365 -16.59 18.59 4.03
C PRO A 365 -16.12 19.30 2.75
N LEU A 366 -17.01 19.45 1.76
CA LEU A 366 -16.68 19.99 0.44
C LEU A 366 -16.22 21.45 0.50
N GLU A 367 -16.88 22.26 1.33
CA GLU A 367 -16.55 23.67 1.57
C GLU A 367 -15.14 23.86 2.15
N ARG A 368 -14.55 22.82 2.75
CA ARG A 368 -13.17 22.81 3.27
C ARG A 368 -12.13 22.34 2.26
N ARG A 369 -12.55 21.93 1.06
CA ARG A 369 -11.65 21.57 -0.03
C ARG A 369 -11.43 22.71 -1.02
N ASP A 370 -12.15 23.82 -0.83
CA ASP A 370 -12.06 24.99 -1.68
C ASP A 370 -10.67 25.66 -1.58
N PRO A 371 -9.99 25.93 -2.72
CA PRO A 371 -8.74 26.67 -2.78
C PRO A 371 -8.70 27.99 -1.99
N SER A 372 -9.83 28.69 -1.90
CA SER A 372 -9.99 29.97 -1.21
C SER A 372 -10.16 29.84 0.32
N CYS A 373 -10.36 28.63 0.85
CA CYS A 373 -10.46 28.42 2.28
C CYS A 373 -9.08 28.65 2.93
N ALA A 374 -9.00 29.58 3.89
CA ALA A 374 -7.75 29.84 4.63
C ALA A 374 -7.26 28.59 5.42
N GLU A 375 -8.19 27.68 5.74
CA GLU A 375 -7.93 26.36 6.32
C GLU A 375 -8.02 25.23 5.29
N ASN A 376 -7.66 25.46 4.02
CA ASN A 376 -7.64 24.46 2.92
C ASN A 376 -6.52 23.42 3.10
N SER A 377 -6.41 22.84 4.30
CA SER A 377 -5.53 21.75 4.63
C SER A 377 -6.36 20.48 4.75
N TRP A 378 -6.56 19.82 3.61
CA TRP A 378 -7.23 18.52 3.50
C TRP A 378 -6.33 17.51 2.78
N PRO A 379 -6.58 16.20 2.92
CA PRO A 379 -5.71 15.18 2.36
C PRO A 379 -5.87 15.09 0.84
N LYS A 380 -4.87 15.57 0.10
CA LYS A 380 -4.80 15.46 -1.36
C LYS A 380 -3.91 14.27 -1.72
N VAL A 381 -4.55 13.16 -2.01
CA VAL A 381 -3.87 11.88 -2.30
C VAL A 381 -4.58 11.10 -3.41
N GLN A 382 -5.60 11.68 -4.04
CA GLN A 382 -6.49 10.98 -4.95
C GLN A 382 -6.02 11.05 -6.40
N ARG A 383 -5.15 12.00 -6.76
CA ARG A 383 -4.77 12.30 -8.15
C ARG A 383 -3.27 12.50 -8.31
N TYR A 384 -2.56 11.43 -8.65
CA TYR A 384 -1.15 11.44 -8.97
C TYR A 384 -0.90 11.25 -10.47
N VAL A 385 0.10 11.96 -10.97
CA VAL A 385 0.72 11.73 -12.28
C VAL A 385 2.14 11.20 -12.06
N LEU A 386 2.40 9.97 -12.46
CA LEU A 386 3.71 9.33 -12.29
C LEU A 386 4.41 9.24 -13.65
N MET A 387 5.69 9.61 -13.66
CA MET A 387 6.53 9.66 -14.85
C MET A 387 7.83 8.94 -14.54
N GLY A 388 8.01 7.76 -15.13
CA GLY A 388 9.20 6.94 -14.87
C GLY A 388 9.99 6.71 -16.14
N VAL A 389 11.31 6.89 -16.07
CA VAL A 389 12.21 6.52 -17.16
C VAL A 389 12.54 5.02 -17.10
N GLU A 390 12.95 4.46 -18.23
CA GLU A 390 13.44 3.09 -18.31
C GLU A 390 14.56 2.83 -17.30
N GLY A 391 14.43 1.72 -16.57
CA GLY A 391 15.35 1.35 -15.50
C GLY A 391 15.02 1.99 -14.14
N ALA A 392 13.99 2.83 -14.04
CA ALA A 392 13.56 3.33 -12.74
C ALA A 392 13.00 2.21 -11.85
N TYR A 393 13.31 2.28 -10.55
CA TYR A 393 12.94 1.31 -9.53
C TYR A 393 12.47 2.02 -8.26
N SER A 394 11.40 1.50 -7.66
CA SER A 394 10.91 1.86 -6.33
C SER A 394 10.92 0.61 -5.47
N ASP A 395 11.64 0.67 -4.34
CA ASP A 395 11.85 -0.48 -3.47
C ASP A 395 10.58 -0.93 -2.73
N TRP A 396 10.66 -2.04 -1.99
CA TRP A 396 9.54 -2.60 -1.25
C TRP A 396 8.92 -1.60 -0.28
N HIS A 397 7.61 -1.42 -0.38
CA HIS A 397 6.85 -0.56 0.51
C HIS A 397 5.40 -1.02 0.62
N ILE A 398 4.72 -0.40 1.57
CA ILE A 398 3.25 -0.39 1.68
C ILE A 398 2.84 1.08 1.61
N ASP A 399 1.78 1.38 0.86
CA ASP A 399 1.24 2.73 0.79
C ASP A 399 0.84 3.28 2.16
N PHE A 400 0.99 4.59 2.31
CA PHE A 400 0.77 5.28 3.58
C PHE A 400 -0.64 5.04 4.14
N ALA A 401 -0.72 4.89 5.47
CA ALA A 401 -1.86 4.43 6.27
C ALA A 401 -2.50 3.12 5.78
N GLY A 402 -1.78 2.31 5.00
CA GLY A 402 -2.36 1.14 4.35
C GLY A 402 -3.46 1.50 3.36
N SER A 403 -3.38 2.66 2.71
CA SER A 403 -4.35 3.04 1.68
C SER A 403 -4.40 2.01 0.54
N SER A 404 -5.57 1.91 -0.09
CA SER A 404 -5.73 1.17 -1.34
C SER A 404 -5.40 2.10 -2.51
N VAL A 405 -4.98 1.53 -3.64
CA VAL A 405 -4.51 2.30 -4.81
C VAL A 405 -5.26 1.88 -6.06
N TYR A 406 -5.63 2.85 -6.88
CA TYR A 406 -5.93 2.61 -8.29
C TYR A 406 -4.76 3.09 -9.14
N TYR A 407 -4.34 2.28 -10.11
CA TYR A 407 -3.12 2.51 -10.88
C TYR A 407 -3.37 2.22 -12.36
N HIS A 408 -3.20 3.23 -13.23
CA HIS A 408 -3.51 3.12 -14.65
C HIS A 408 -2.33 3.56 -15.52
N VAL A 409 -1.88 2.67 -16.41
CA VAL A 409 -0.75 2.95 -17.31
C VAL A 409 -1.28 3.59 -18.60
N ILE A 410 -0.91 4.83 -18.87
CA ILE A 410 -1.28 5.53 -20.12
C ILE A 410 -0.47 4.98 -21.29
N TRP A 411 0.85 4.93 -21.11
CA TRP A 411 1.80 4.31 -22.04
C TRP A 411 3.06 3.86 -21.30
N GLY A 412 3.84 2.99 -21.93
CA GLY A 412 5.00 2.34 -21.32
C GLY A 412 4.67 0.97 -20.72
N GLN A 413 5.36 0.57 -19.66
CA GLN A 413 5.07 -0.64 -18.90
C GLN A 413 5.64 -0.51 -17.48
N LYS A 414 4.93 -1.07 -16.50
CA LYS A 414 5.41 -1.24 -15.12
C LYS A 414 5.39 -2.72 -14.76
N THR A 415 6.39 -3.17 -14.01
CA THR A 415 6.45 -4.52 -13.45
C THR A 415 6.39 -4.40 -11.94
N PHE A 416 5.33 -4.95 -11.35
CA PHE A 416 5.15 -5.03 -9.90
C PHE A 416 5.54 -6.42 -9.42
N LEU A 417 6.17 -6.48 -8.25
CA LEU A 417 6.22 -7.70 -7.45
C LEU A 417 5.39 -7.47 -6.20
N PHE A 418 4.45 -8.36 -5.95
CA PHE A 418 3.53 -8.30 -4.82
C PHE A 418 3.87 -9.37 -3.79
N ALA A 419 3.73 -9.02 -2.51
CA ALA A 419 3.62 -9.99 -1.43
C ALA A 419 2.32 -9.73 -0.64
N PRO A 420 1.55 -10.78 -0.30
CA PRO A 420 0.32 -10.61 0.46
C PRO A 420 0.61 -10.08 1.88
N PRO A 421 -0.29 -9.28 2.48
CA PRO A 421 -0.17 -8.74 3.84
C PRO A 421 -0.39 -9.81 4.93
N THR A 422 0.28 -10.96 4.84
CA THR A 422 0.22 -11.97 5.90
C THR A 422 0.90 -11.46 7.16
N PRO A 423 0.50 -11.92 8.37
CA PRO A 423 1.15 -11.52 9.61
C PRO A 423 2.68 -11.70 9.57
N ARG A 424 3.15 -12.78 8.94
CA ARG A 424 4.57 -13.05 8.71
C ARG A 424 5.24 -12.00 7.82
N ASN A 425 4.66 -11.71 6.65
CA ASN A 425 5.23 -10.72 5.73
C ASN A 425 5.24 -9.31 6.35
N LEU A 426 4.20 -8.95 7.10
CA LEU A 426 4.14 -7.67 7.83
C LEU A 426 5.18 -7.60 8.96
N ALA A 427 5.42 -8.71 9.68
CA ALA A 427 6.50 -8.78 10.67
C ALA A 427 7.88 -8.64 10.02
N ALA A 428 8.11 -9.29 8.87
CA ALA A 428 9.33 -9.11 8.07
C ALA A 428 9.52 -7.66 7.64
N TYR A 429 8.46 -7.01 7.16
CA TYR A 429 8.49 -5.60 6.78
C TYR A 429 8.78 -4.67 7.96
N LYS A 430 8.10 -4.83 9.10
CA LYS A 430 8.35 -4.04 10.32
C LYS A 430 9.80 -4.18 10.79
N ALA A 431 10.32 -5.41 10.79
CA ALA A 431 11.70 -5.70 11.19
C ALA A 431 12.70 -5.06 10.22
N TRP A 432 12.46 -5.16 8.92
CA TRP A 432 13.30 -4.56 7.87
C TRP A 432 13.32 -3.03 7.95
N CYS A 433 12.16 -2.38 8.11
CA CYS A 433 12.05 -0.93 8.28
C CYS A 433 12.81 -0.42 9.53
N SER A 434 13.01 -1.29 10.52
CA SER A 434 13.71 -0.96 11.77
C SER A 434 15.19 -1.40 11.77
N SER A 435 15.67 -2.00 10.68
CA SER A 435 17.03 -2.54 10.58
C SER A 435 18.04 -1.42 10.28
N THR A 436 19.17 -1.43 10.99
CA THR A 436 20.31 -0.55 10.66
C THR A 436 21.12 -1.04 9.46
N ARG A 437 20.71 -2.16 8.84
CA ARG A 437 21.35 -2.79 7.67
C ARG A 437 20.39 -2.90 6.48
N GLN A 438 19.36 -2.05 6.45
CA GLN A 438 18.34 -2.02 5.40
C GLN A 438 18.95 -1.89 3.99
N ASP A 439 20.12 -1.26 3.89
CA ASP A 439 20.92 -1.07 2.69
C ASP A 439 21.48 -2.35 2.07
N ILE A 440 21.69 -3.37 2.90
CA ILE A 440 22.28 -4.64 2.52
C ILE A 440 21.22 -5.75 2.52
N ASP A 441 20.31 -5.72 3.49
CA ASP A 441 19.31 -6.76 3.71
C ASP A 441 18.14 -6.62 2.72
N ARG A 442 17.93 -7.66 1.90
CA ARG A 442 16.90 -7.69 0.85
C ARG A 442 15.59 -8.16 1.43
N LEU A 443 14.62 -7.26 1.62
CA LEU A 443 13.30 -7.65 2.15
C LEU A 443 12.64 -8.76 1.33
N GLY A 444 12.76 -8.72 0.00
CA GLY A 444 12.22 -9.74 -0.90
C GLY A 444 12.65 -11.18 -0.58
N ASP A 445 13.84 -11.39 0.00
CA ASP A 445 14.34 -12.71 0.38
C ASP A 445 13.65 -13.25 1.66
N HIS A 446 12.95 -12.39 2.39
CA HIS A 446 12.22 -12.70 3.61
C HIS A 446 10.69 -12.74 3.42
N LEU A 447 10.22 -12.32 2.25
CA LEU A 447 8.81 -12.31 1.89
C LEU A 447 8.39 -13.63 1.23
N HIS A 448 7.16 -14.02 1.47
CA HIS A 448 6.55 -15.25 0.96
C HIS A 448 5.45 -14.96 -0.05
N SER A 449 5.21 -15.94 -0.94
CA SER A 449 4.17 -15.94 -1.97
C SER A 449 4.26 -14.73 -2.90
N LEU A 450 5.47 -14.51 -3.46
CA LEU A 450 5.73 -13.37 -4.33
C LEU A 450 5.10 -13.58 -5.71
N THR A 451 4.26 -12.65 -6.14
CA THR A 451 3.62 -12.66 -7.46
C THR A 451 4.16 -11.53 -8.33
N ARG A 452 4.62 -11.86 -9.53
CA ARG A 452 5.02 -10.86 -10.54
C ARG A 452 3.84 -10.49 -11.43
N VAL A 453 3.62 -9.20 -11.64
CA VAL A 453 2.58 -8.66 -12.52
C VAL A 453 3.17 -7.58 -13.43
N ASP A 454 3.03 -7.76 -14.74
CA ASP A 454 3.39 -6.73 -15.73
C ASP A 454 2.12 -5.94 -16.13
N ILE A 455 2.07 -4.65 -15.79
CA ILE A 455 0.96 -3.74 -16.12
C ILE A 455 1.31 -2.94 -17.37
N ARG A 456 0.48 -3.05 -18.41
CA ARG A 456 0.69 -2.56 -19.77
C ARG A 456 -0.22 -1.38 -20.10
N PRO A 457 0.01 -0.67 -21.23
CA PRO A 457 -0.80 0.49 -21.61
C PRO A 457 -2.29 0.18 -21.69
N GLY A 458 -3.10 1.03 -21.08
CA GLY A 458 -4.56 0.89 -21.00
C GLY A 458 -5.06 -0.03 -19.89
N GLU A 459 -4.17 -0.74 -19.19
CA GLU A 459 -4.57 -1.59 -18.05
C GLU A 459 -4.68 -0.75 -16.77
N THR A 460 -5.65 -1.12 -15.94
CA THR A 460 -5.87 -0.51 -14.62
C THR A 460 -5.81 -1.57 -13.54
N MET A 461 -5.05 -1.34 -12.50
CA MET A 461 -4.97 -2.21 -11.33
C MET A 461 -5.61 -1.52 -10.12
N LEU A 462 -6.38 -2.28 -9.35
CA LEU A 462 -6.83 -1.92 -8.01
C LEU A 462 -6.04 -2.76 -7.01
N ILE A 463 -5.27 -2.09 -6.15
CA ILE A 463 -4.39 -2.70 -5.16
C ILE A 463 -5.03 -2.46 -3.78
N PRO A 464 -5.49 -3.50 -3.06
CA PRO A 464 -6.09 -3.33 -1.75
C PRO A 464 -5.07 -3.00 -0.66
N SER A 465 -5.59 -2.54 0.48
CA SER A 465 -4.82 -2.21 1.69
C SER A 465 -3.81 -3.30 2.08
N GLY A 466 -2.57 -2.87 2.35
CA GLY A 466 -1.50 -3.67 2.95
C GLY A 466 -0.65 -4.50 2.01
N TRP A 467 -1.02 -4.62 0.73
CA TRP A 467 -0.22 -5.37 -0.23
C TRP A 467 1.17 -4.75 -0.39
N LEU A 468 2.19 -5.50 0.04
CA LEU A 468 3.59 -5.11 -0.11
C LEU A 468 3.95 -5.17 -1.58
N HIS A 469 4.63 -4.15 -2.05
CA HIS A 469 5.07 -4.17 -3.44
C HIS A 469 6.33 -3.36 -3.68
N CYS A 470 7.05 -3.74 -4.73
CA CYS A 470 8.12 -2.97 -5.34
C CYS A 470 7.86 -2.89 -6.85
N VAL A 471 8.38 -1.84 -7.49
CA VAL A 471 7.98 -1.47 -8.85
C VAL A 471 9.21 -1.19 -9.71
N TYR A 472 9.27 -1.85 -10.86
CA TYR A 472 10.26 -1.62 -11.90
C TYR A 472 9.64 -1.03 -13.16
N THR A 473 10.42 -0.19 -13.84
CA THR A 473 10.01 0.54 -15.04
C THR A 473 10.79 0.03 -16.24
N PRO A 474 10.34 -1.05 -16.90
CA PRO A 474 11.04 -1.62 -18.06
C PRO A 474 11.05 -0.74 -19.31
N LYS A 475 10.16 0.25 -19.40
CA LYS A 475 10.09 1.24 -20.49
C LYS A 475 9.70 2.58 -19.91
N ASN A 476 10.07 3.69 -20.56
CA ASN A 476 9.55 5.01 -20.20
C ASN A 476 8.02 4.96 -20.05
N THR A 477 7.47 5.61 -19.02
CA THR A 477 6.06 5.50 -18.64
C THR A 477 5.45 6.85 -18.31
N LEU A 478 4.16 6.98 -18.64
CA LEU A 478 3.22 7.90 -18.01
C LEU A 478 2.10 7.07 -17.40
N VAL A 479 1.82 7.34 -16.13
CA VAL A 479 0.83 6.62 -15.33
C VAL A 479 0.02 7.66 -14.57
N VAL A 480 -1.25 7.36 -14.34
CA VAL A 480 -2.08 8.07 -13.37
C VAL A 480 -2.58 7.12 -12.31
N GLY A 481 -2.78 7.62 -11.11
CA GLY A 481 -3.27 6.82 -9.99
C GLY A 481 -3.66 7.65 -8.79
N GLY A 482 -3.98 6.98 -7.70
CA GLY A 482 -4.37 7.64 -6.46
C GLY A 482 -4.62 6.67 -5.33
N ASN A 483 -4.53 7.19 -4.12
CA ASN A 483 -4.72 6.47 -2.87
C ASN A 483 -6.08 6.81 -2.28
N PHE A 484 -6.68 5.85 -1.59
CA PHE A 484 -7.93 6.02 -0.86
C PHE A 484 -8.01 5.12 0.38
N LEU A 485 -8.73 5.58 1.39
CA LEU A 485 -9.08 4.78 2.58
C LEU A 485 -10.54 4.37 2.50
N THR A 486 -10.88 3.21 3.04
CA THR A 486 -12.21 2.61 2.90
C THR A 486 -12.65 1.91 4.17
N ASP A 487 -13.98 1.85 4.38
CA ASP A 487 -14.56 1.12 5.52
C ASP A 487 -14.35 -0.40 5.44
N TRP A 488 -13.92 -0.92 4.28
CA TRP A 488 -13.74 -2.36 4.08
C TRP A 488 -12.44 -2.91 4.67
N ASN A 489 -11.46 -2.05 4.95
CA ASN A 489 -10.11 -2.45 5.31
C ASN A 489 -9.56 -1.73 6.55
N VAL A 490 -10.43 -1.15 7.40
CA VAL A 490 -9.99 -0.36 8.58
C VAL A 490 -9.05 -1.15 9.49
N ALA A 491 -9.33 -2.42 9.76
CA ALA A 491 -8.43 -3.27 10.56
C ALA A 491 -6.99 -3.30 10.00
N THR A 492 -6.85 -3.51 8.69
CA THR A 492 -5.55 -3.51 8.02
C THR A 492 -4.92 -2.11 8.00
N GLN A 493 -5.71 -1.07 7.73
CA GLN A 493 -5.27 0.32 7.75
C GLN A 493 -4.69 0.69 9.13
N TRP A 494 -5.37 0.37 10.23
CA TRP A 494 -4.91 0.69 11.59
C TRP A 494 -3.64 -0.06 11.96
N LYS A 495 -3.58 -1.37 11.65
CA LYS A 495 -2.36 -2.17 11.83
C LYS A 495 -1.15 -1.55 11.10
N LEU A 496 -1.36 -0.96 9.93
CA LEU A 496 -0.29 -0.33 9.16
C LEU A 496 0.08 1.05 9.70
N VAL A 497 -0.88 1.83 10.18
CA VAL A 497 -0.62 3.08 10.91
C VAL A 497 0.23 2.79 12.17
N GLU A 498 -0.07 1.73 12.90
CA GLU A 498 0.74 1.30 14.05
C GLU A 498 2.18 0.93 13.64
N ILE A 499 2.36 0.25 12.51
CA ILE A 499 3.69 -0.05 11.96
C ILE A 499 4.41 1.24 11.57
N GLU A 500 3.76 2.20 10.91
CA GLU A 500 4.34 3.52 10.59
C GLU A 500 4.78 4.27 11.86
N GLU A 501 3.98 4.19 12.92
CA GLU A 501 4.28 4.79 14.22
C GLU A 501 5.46 4.11 14.92
N ALA A 502 5.48 2.78 14.94
CA ALA A 502 6.54 1.99 15.57
C ALA A 502 7.89 2.16 14.87
N THR A 503 7.87 2.19 13.53
CA THR A 503 9.04 2.44 12.66
C THR A 503 9.35 3.94 12.52
N LYS A 504 8.49 4.78 13.11
CA LYS A 504 8.61 6.22 13.27
C LYS A 504 8.52 7.08 12.00
N VAL A 505 8.08 6.55 10.84
CA VAL A 505 7.88 7.27 9.55
C VAL A 505 7.50 8.75 9.75
N PRO A 506 8.08 9.78 9.09
CA PRO A 506 7.66 11.16 9.35
C PRO A 506 6.25 11.40 8.89
N LYS A 507 5.68 12.45 9.46
CA LYS A 507 4.39 12.99 9.05
C LYS A 507 4.29 13.30 7.55
N LYS A 508 5.36 13.72 6.87
CA LYS A 508 5.34 14.01 5.41
C LYS A 508 4.99 12.77 4.58
N PHE A 509 5.37 11.57 5.03
CA PHE A 509 5.14 10.30 4.33
C PHE A 509 3.99 9.48 4.94
N ARG A 510 3.20 10.08 5.84
CA ARG A 510 1.99 9.46 6.38
C ARG A 510 0.76 10.15 5.81
N PHE A 511 -0.38 9.47 5.92
CA PHE A 511 -1.66 10.01 5.48
C PHE A 511 -1.97 11.35 6.21
N PRO A 512 -2.16 12.46 5.47
CA PRO A 512 -2.43 13.77 6.09
C PRO A 512 -3.75 13.77 6.85
N HIS A 513 -3.79 14.43 8.02
CA HIS A 513 -5.03 14.65 8.80
C HIS A 513 -5.85 13.40 9.12
N LEU A 514 -5.23 12.21 9.18
CA LEU A 514 -5.93 10.95 9.36
C LEU A 514 -6.90 10.93 10.54
N LYS A 515 -6.45 11.39 11.73
CA LYS A 515 -7.30 11.46 12.93
C LYS A 515 -8.51 12.38 12.76
N ARG A 516 -8.35 13.52 12.07
CA ARG A 516 -9.46 14.42 11.76
C ARG A 516 -10.41 13.83 10.73
N LEU A 517 -9.87 13.12 9.73
CA LEU A 517 -10.68 12.38 8.76
C LEU A 517 -11.52 11.30 9.47
N SER A 518 -10.96 10.57 10.44
CA SER A 518 -11.70 9.59 11.24
C SER A 518 -12.91 10.20 11.97
N TRP A 519 -12.80 11.42 12.49
CA TRP A 519 -13.95 12.14 13.07
C TRP A 519 -15.06 12.41 12.06
N PHE A 520 -14.70 12.83 10.84
CA PHE A 520 -15.68 13.03 9.77
C PHE A 520 -16.33 11.73 9.34
N VAL A 521 -15.55 10.64 9.24
CA VAL A 521 -16.06 9.29 8.94
C VAL A 521 -17.04 8.82 10.01
N ALA A 522 -16.69 8.97 11.29
CA ALA A 522 -17.57 8.60 12.41
C ALA A 522 -18.87 9.41 12.40
N ARG A 523 -18.79 10.73 12.16
CA ARG A 523 -19.98 11.58 12.01
C ARG A 523 -20.82 11.14 10.80
N GLY A 524 -20.21 10.91 9.65
CA GLY A 524 -20.91 10.47 8.45
C GLY A 524 -21.62 9.14 8.64
N TRP A 525 -21.00 8.19 9.36
CA TRP A 525 -21.64 6.93 9.74
C TRP A 525 -22.76 7.11 10.76
N ASN A 526 -22.59 8.05 11.71
CA ASN A 526 -23.65 8.38 12.66
C ASN A 526 -24.89 8.86 11.90
N GLU A 527 -24.73 9.78 10.95
CA GLU A 527 -25.82 10.29 10.09
C GLU A 527 -26.42 9.19 9.20
N ARG A 528 -25.60 8.34 8.56
CA ARG A 528 -26.08 7.26 7.68
C ARG A 528 -26.89 6.18 8.41
N LEU A 529 -26.61 5.94 9.69
CA LEU A 529 -27.36 4.98 10.52
C LEU A 529 -28.48 5.64 11.34
N GLU A 530 -28.73 6.94 11.14
CA GLU A 530 -29.81 7.68 11.81
C GLU A 530 -31.19 7.02 11.67
N PRO A 531 -31.58 6.46 10.50
CA PRO A 531 -32.89 5.80 10.34
C PRO A 531 -33.15 4.63 11.32
N LEU A 532 -32.10 4.02 11.88
CA LEU A 532 -32.22 2.93 12.88
C LEU A 532 -32.52 3.45 14.30
N SER A 533 -32.48 4.77 14.52
CA SER A 533 -32.72 5.38 15.83
C SER A 533 -34.18 5.25 16.25
N ALA A 534 -35.11 5.24 15.29
CA ALA A 534 -36.55 5.16 15.51
C ALA A 534 -37.06 3.75 15.86
N THR A 535 -36.22 2.71 15.79
CA THR A 535 -36.65 1.30 15.87
C THR A 535 -36.52 0.73 17.29
N LYS A 536 -37.59 0.13 17.82
CA LYS A 536 -37.53 -0.92 18.86
C LYS A 536 -37.54 -2.29 18.16
N LEU A 537 -36.67 -3.21 18.59
CA LEU A 537 -36.59 -4.58 18.10
C LEU A 537 -37.86 -5.35 18.46
N VAL A 538 -38.59 -5.87 17.47
CA VAL A 538 -39.60 -6.92 17.69
C VAL A 538 -38.96 -8.24 17.28
N GLY A 539 -38.68 -9.14 18.24
CA GLY A 539 -38.41 -10.54 17.94
C GLY A 539 -37.23 -11.21 18.64
N LYS A 540 -37.32 -11.42 19.95
CA LYS A 540 -37.08 -12.75 20.54
C LYS A 540 -38.24 -13.01 21.50
N LYS A 541 -38.98 -14.10 21.26
CA LYS A 541 -39.87 -14.66 22.27
C LYS A 541 -38.98 -15.14 23.41
N GLU A 542 -38.81 -14.32 24.44
CA GLU A 542 -38.44 -14.83 25.75
C GLU A 542 -39.70 -15.46 26.34
N GLU A 543 -39.63 -16.77 26.54
CA GLU A 543 -40.58 -17.46 27.42
C GLU A 543 -40.30 -16.99 28.85
N GLU A 544 -40.96 -15.91 29.27
CA GLU A 544 -41.00 -15.55 30.69
C GLU A 544 -42.02 -16.45 31.40
N GLN A 545 -41.50 -17.34 32.26
CA GLN A 545 -42.25 -17.92 33.36
C GLN A 545 -42.54 -16.84 34.39
N GLY A 546 -43.77 -16.85 34.89
CA GLY A 546 -44.37 -15.74 35.62
C GLY A 546 -43.78 -15.44 36.99
N GLY A 547 -44.00 -14.20 37.39
CA GLY A 547 -43.85 -13.70 38.76
C GLY A 547 -44.64 -12.40 38.84
N GLN A 548 -45.70 -12.42 39.65
CA GLN A 548 -46.52 -11.26 40.00
C GLN A 548 -45.69 -10.24 40.78
N GLU A 549 -45.88 -8.95 40.56
CA GLU A 549 -46.36 -8.00 41.57
C GLU A 549 -46.48 -6.56 41.02
N GLU A 550 -47.35 -5.81 41.67
CA GLU A 550 -48.09 -4.63 41.21
C GLU A 550 -47.37 -3.28 41.40
N GLU A 551 -47.93 -2.28 40.71
CA GLU A 551 -47.99 -0.85 41.04
C GLU A 551 -46.72 0.01 41.05
N GLN A 552 -46.59 0.88 40.03
CA GLN A 552 -46.82 2.32 40.20
C GLN A 552 -46.87 3.02 38.84
N ALA A 553 -47.99 3.71 38.60
CA ALA A 553 -48.25 4.55 37.45
C ALA A 553 -48.05 6.01 37.87
N GLU A 554 -47.09 6.71 37.27
CA GLU A 554 -47.06 8.18 37.21
C GLU A 554 -46.50 8.62 35.84
N GLU A 555 -47.41 9.21 35.05
CA GLU A 555 -47.24 10.35 34.12
C GLU A 555 -45.99 10.44 33.23
N GLU A 556 -46.10 9.94 31.99
CA GLU A 556 -45.56 10.61 30.80
C GLU A 556 -46.56 10.45 29.64
N GLU A 557 -47.53 11.35 29.56
CA GLU A 557 -48.28 11.62 28.33
C GLU A 557 -47.48 12.61 27.48
N ASP A 558 -47.50 12.36 26.16
CA ASP A 558 -47.08 13.24 25.06
C ASP A 558 -45.68 13.02 24.42
N SER A 559 -45.52 11.88 23.75
CA SER A 559 -45.22 11.90 22.31
C SER A 559 -45.51 10.55 21.66
N ALA A 560 -46.73 10.38 21.13
CA ALA A 560 -47.03 9.30 20.20
C ALA A 560 -46.29 9.55 18.88
N LYS A 561 -45.00 9.22 18.82
CA LYS A 561 -44.32 9.03 17.54
C LYS A 561 -44.88 7.76 16.91
N GLU A 562 -45.51 7.92 15.74
CA GLU A 562 -45.92 6.81 14.88
C GLU A 562 -44.83 5.73 14.85
N GLN A 563 -45.19 4.53 15.29
CA GLN A 563 -44.28 3.40 15.32
C GLN A 563 -44.16 2.84 13.90
N VAL A 564 -42.97 2.94 13.30
CA VAL A 564 -42.70 2.39 11.97
C VAL A 564 -42.17 0.98 12.13
N GLU A 565 -42.96 -0.01 11.70
CA GLU A 565 -42.48 -1.38 11.51
C GLU A 565 -41.50 -1.38 10.34
N LEU A 566 -40.22 -1.69 10.60
CA LEU A 566 -39.18 -1.72 9.56
C LEU A 566 -38.99 -3.15 9.07
N HIS A 567 -38.96 -3.33 7.75
CA HIS A 567 -38.59 -4.59 7.13
C HIS A 567 -37.15 -4.54 6.61
N ALA A 568 -36.54 -5.71 6.40
CA ALA A 568 -35.16 -5.79 5.90
C ALA A 568 -34.99 -5.11 4.52
N GLU A 569 -36.06 -5.05 3.71
CA GLU A 569 -36.08 -4.38 2.41
C GLU A 569 -35.89 -2.86 2.52
N ASP A 570 -36.44 -2.23 3.55
CA ASP A 570 -36.31 -0.79 3.80
C ASP A 570 -34.89 -0.40 4.24
N LEU A 571 -34.12 -1.39 4.70
CA LEU A 571 -32.79 -1.22 5.29
C LEU A 571 -31.65 -1.58 4.33
N VAL A 572 -31.95 -2.02 3.10
CA VAL A 572 -30.93 -2.44 2.12
C VAL A 572 -29.94 -1.34 1.77
N ASP A 573 -30.36 -0.08 1.75
CA ASP A 573 -29.51 1.07 1.46
C ASP A 573 -28.94 1.74 2.73
N VAL A 574 -29.41 1.31 3.91
CA VAL A 574 -29.04 1.89 5.21
C VAL A 574 -27.99 1.04 5.94
N VAL A 575 -28.25 -0.26 6.10
CA VAL A 575 -27.42 -1.16 6.92
C VAL A 575 -26.33 -1.78 6.05
N PRO A 576 -25.05 -1.39 6.18
CA PRO A 576 -23.98 -1.97 5.35
C PRO A 576 -23.69 -3.43 5.76
N PRO A 577 -22.83 -4.15 5.01
CA PRO A 577 -22.39 -5.49 5.40
C PRO A 577 -21.76 -5.53 6.80
N ALA A 578 -21.90 -6.65 7.51
CA ALA A 578 -21.35 -6.83 8.86
C ALA A 578 -19.85 -6.51 8.96
N LYS A 579 -19.07 -6.86 7.92
CA LYS A 579 -17.64 -6.52 7.83
C LYS A 579 -17.38 -5.02 7.93
N VAL A 580 -18.20 -4.21 7.26
CA VAL A 580 -18.11 -2.74 7.32
C VAL A 580 -18.45 -2.26 8.73
N LEU A 581 -19.53 -2.75 9.35
CA LEU A 581 -19.89 -2.39 10.72
C LEU A 581 -18.78 -2.69 11.72
N ASN A 582 -18.14 -3.86 11.63
CA ASN A 582 -17.01 -4.24 12.49
C ASN A 582 -15.81 -3.30 12.29
N ASN A 583 -15.54 -2.88 11.06
CA ASN A 583 -14.48 -1.93 10.79
C ASN A 583 -14.80 -0.51 11.29
N ILE A 584 -16.07 -0.08 11.24
CA ILE A 584 -16.47 1.22 11.80
C ILE A 584 -16.44 1.23 13.32
N GLU A 585 -16.69 0.08 13.95
CA GLU A 585 -16.44 -0.09 15.39
C GLU A 585 -14.98 0.16 15.76
N LEU A 586 -14.01 -0.23 14.91
CA LEU A 586 -12.59 0.09 15.12
C LEU A 586 -12.29 1.59 14.97
N VAL A 587 -12.98 2.29 14.07
CA VAL A 587 -12.89 3.76 13.97
C VAL A 587 -13.45 4.39 15.24
N HIS A 588 -14.64 3.95 15.69
CA HIS A 588 -15.25 4.39 16.94
C HIS A 588 -14.30 4.18 18.12
N GLN A 589 -13.76 2.96 18.30
CA GLN A 589 -12.84 2.63 19.39
C GLN A 589 -11.62 3.55 19.40
N SER A 590 -10.97 3.75 18.25
CA SER A 590 -9.80 4.63 18.17
C SER A 590 -10.11 6.09 18.56
N LEU A 591 -11.31 6.57 18.26
CA LEU A 591 -11.73 7.92 18.66
C LEU A 591 -12.15 8.00 20.14
N SER A 592 -12.75 6.94 20.68
CA SER A 592 -13.02 6.81 22.12
C SER A 592 -11.71 6.82 22.91
N ASP A 593 -10.71 6.05 22.49
CA ASP A 593 -9.37 6.05 23.12
C ASP A 593 -8.73 7.45 23.07
N ASP A 594 -8.89 8.17 21.95
CA ASP A 594 -8.42 9.55 21.83
C ASP A 594 -9.17 10.50 22.79
N LEU A 595 -10.47 10.31 23.04
CA LEU A 595 -11.22 11.10 24.03
C LEU A 595 -10.77 10.81 25.47
N GLU A 596 -10.58 9.54 25.82
CA GLU A 596 -10.04 9.13 27.12
C GLU A 596 -8.66 9.75 27.34
N LEU A 597 -7.79 9.71 26.32
CA LEU A 597 -6.48 10.35 26.34
C LEU A 597 -6.58 11.86 26.58
N ILE A 598 -7.55 12.55 25.95
CA ILE A 598 -7.78 13.99 26.14
C ILE A 598 -8.24 14.31 27.56
N GLN A 599 -9.02 13.43 28.17
CA GLN A 599 -9.60 13.62 29.50
C GLN A 599 -8.65 13.19 30.63
N ASP A 600 -7.59 12.42 30.35
CA ASP A 600 -6.64 11.94 31.36
C ASP A 600 -5.92 13.11 32.09
N PRO A 601 -6.22 13.31 33.40
CA PRO A 601 -5.62 14.39 34.19
C PRO A 601 -4.16 14.10 34.58
N PHE A 602 -3.71 12.85 34.53
CA PHE A 602 -2.34 12.48 34.86
C PHE A 602 -1.37 12.91 33.75
N ILE A 603 -1.78 12.84 32.49
CA ILE A 603 -0.96 13.32 31.37
C ILE A 603 -0.76 14.83 31.43
N ALA A 604 -1.79 15.57 31.81
CA ALA A 604 -1.73 17.03 31.95
C ALA A 604 -0.76 17.48 33.05
N ASN A 605 -0.58 16.66 34.10
CA ASN A 605 0.21 17.01 35.28
C ASN A 605 1.60 16.35 35.33
N ASN A 606 1.74 15.12 34.83
CA ASN A 606 2.93 14.26 34.97
C ASN A 606 3.26 13.45 33.70
N GLY A 607 2.59 13.69 32.57
CA GLY A 607 2.79 12.94 31.34
C GLY A 607 4.17 13.18 30.71
N ASP A 608 4.76 12.13 30.14
CA ASP A 608 5.96 12.28 29.29
C ASP A 608 5.63 13.14 28.04
N GLU A 609 6.61 13.85 27.49
CA GLU A 609 6.47 14.79 26.36
C GLU A 609 5.74 14.15 25.16
N ARG A 610 5.96 12.85 24.96
CA ARG A 610 5.28 12.06 23.92
C ARG A 610 3.75 11.99 24.14
N MET A 611 3.32 11.69 25.36
CA MET A 611 1.90 11.53 25.70
C MET A 611 1.19 12.89 25.63
N ALA A 612 1.82 13.95 26.13
CA ALA A 612 1.29 15.31 26.01
C ALA A 612 1.14 15.74 24.54
N LYS A 613 2.10 15.37 23.68
CA LYS A 613 2.01 15.62 22.23
C LYS A 613 0.87 14.83 21.58
N GLN A 614 0.68 13.57 21.95
CA GLN A 614 -0.45 12.76 21.45
C GLN A 614 -1.79 13.34 21.90
N GLN A 615 -1.91 13.71 23.17
CA GLN A 615 -3.10 14.37 23.73
C GLN A 615 -3.44 15.67 22.98
N LYS A 616 -2.43 16.52 22.72
CA LYS A 616 -2.60 17.74 21.92
C LYS A 616 -3.08 17.44 20.51
N VAL A 617 -2.46 16.48 19.82
CA VAL A 617 -2.84 16.08 18.45
C VAL A 617 -4.27 15.53 18.42
N ALA A 618 -4.66 14.70 19.38
CA ALA A 618 -6.02 14.17 19.50
C ALA A 618 -7.03 15.32 19.68
N ARG A 619 -6.73 16.28 20.56
CA ARG A 619 -7.60 17.45 20.80
C ARG A 619 -7.75 18.34 19.57
N GLU A 620 -6.65 18.59 18.85
CA GLU A 620 -6.65 19.38 17.60
C GLU A 620 -7.34 18.66 16.44
N ALA A 621 -7.41 17.32 16.47
CA ALA A 621 -8.07 16.54 15.43
C ALA A 621 -9.60 16.69 15.46
N ILE A 622 -10.20 16.98 16.62
CA ILE A 622 -11.66 17.13 16.78
C ILE A 622 -12.14 18.34 15.95
N PRO A 623 -13.00 18.13 14.92
CA PRO A 623 -13.51 19.21 14.10
C PRO A 623 -14.70 19.89 14.80
N THR A 624 -14.42 20.74 15.79
CA THR A 624 -15.42 21.32 16.71
C THR A 624 -16.60 22.03 16.05
N GLN A 625 -16.42 22.56 14.84
CA GLN A 625 -17.49 23.17 14.05
C GLN A 625 -18.55 22.16 13.58
N TYR A 626 -18.20 20.88 13.50
CA TYR A 626 -19.08 19.82 12.98
C TYR A 626 -19.51 18.84 14.07
N VAL A 627 -18.63 18.50 15.02
CA VAL A 627 -18.94 17.56 16.11
C VAL A 627 -19.25 18.26 17.43
N GLY A 628 -19.01 19.57 17.54
CA GLY A 628 -19.23 20.36 18.74
C GLY A 628 -18.05 20.35 19.72
N ASN A 629 -18.34 20.70 20.98
CA ASN A 629 -17.37 20.63 22.07
C ASN A 629 -17.08 19.17 22.47
N LEU A 630 -16.19 18.96 23.44
CA LEU A 630 -15.79 17.62 23.88
C LEU A 630 -16.98 16.76 24.33
N GLN A 631 -17.93 17.34 25.08
CA GLN A 631 -19.14 16.64 25.52
C GLN A 631 -20.03 16.21 24.36
N LYS A 632 -20.20 17.07 23.35
CA LYS A 632 -20.97 16.74 22.14
C LYS A 632 -20.28 15.67 21.30
N ALA A 633 -18.95 15.71 21.20
CA ALA A 633 -18.18 14.69 20.51
C ALA A 633 -18.35 13.31 21.17
N GLU A 634 -18.29 13.26 22.51
CA GLU A 634 -18.52 12.04 23.30
C GLU A 634 -19.96 11.52 23.13
N ALA A 635 -20.97 12.39 23.24
CA ALA A 635 -22.36 12.03 23.02
C ALA A 635 -22.62 11.52 21.58
N MET A 636 -21.95 12.10 20.58
CA MET A 636 -22.02 11.63 19.20
C MET A 636 -21.45 10.22 19.05
N LEU A 637 -20.29 9.92 19.66
CA LEU A 637 -19.71 8.58 19.62
C LEU A 637 -20.58 7.56 20.35
N ALA A 638 -21.14 7.91 21.51
CA ALA A 638 -22.08 7.04 22.23
C ALA A 638 -23.33 6.75 21.39
N THR A 639 -23.85 7.74 20.66
CA THR A 639 -24.98 7.56 19.73
C THR A 639 -24.59 6.65 18.56
N LEU A 640 -23.41 6.87 17.97
CA LEU A 640 -22.87 6.03 16.90
C LEU A 640 -22.73 4.58 17.36
N ARG A 641 -22.22 4.34 18.57
CA ARG A 641 -22.08 3.00 19.16
C ARG A 641 -23.42 2.26 19.17
N GLN A 642 -24.45 2.89 19.73
CA GLN A 642 -25.80 2.32 19.78
C GLN A 642 -26.34 2.02 18.38
N ARG A 643 -26.11 2.92 17.42
CA ARG A 643 -26.52 2.73 16.02
C ARG A 643 -25.79 1.57 15.34
N ILE A 644 -24.49 1.41 15.59
CA ILE A 644 -23.70 0.27 15.10
C ILE A 644 -24.25 -1.04 15.67
N ASP A 645 -24.49 -1.09 16.99
CA ASP A 645 -24.99 -2.29 17.66
C ASP A 645 -26.39 -2.66 17.14
N LYS A 646 -27.29 -1.69 16.92
CA LYS A 646 -28.58 -1.93 16.25
C LYS A 646 -28.40 -2.43 14.81
N ALA A 647 -27.52 -1.81 14.02
CA ALA A 647 -27.27 -2.18 12.64
C ALA A 647 -26.76 -3.62 12.51
N LYS A 648 -25.91 -4.07 13.46
CA LYS A 648 -25.39 -5.44 13.49
C LYS A 648 -26.50 -6.49 13.62
N LEU A 649 -27.58 -6.18 14.34
CA LEU A 649 -28.73 -7.08 14.49
C LEU A 649 -29.47 -7.29 13.16
N TRP A 650 -29.43 -6.31 12.26
CA TRP A 650 -30.08 -6.37 10.94
C TRP A 650 -29.15 -6.84 9.82
N ALA A 651 -27.83 -6.83 10.03
CA ALA A 651 -26.84 -7.01 8.97
C ALA A 651 -27.03 -8.31 8.17
N ASP A 652 -27.30 -9.43 8.84
CA ASP A 652 -27.48 -10.73 8.18
C ASP A 652 -28.80 -10.78 7.40
N ALA A 653 -29.90 -10.28 7.98
CA ALA A 653 -31.20 -10.23 7.32
C ALA A 653 -31.16 -9.33 6.07
N VAL A 654 -30.55 -8.15 6.18
CA VAL A 654 -30.36 -7.23 5.07
C VAL A 654 -29.44 -7.82 4.00
N GLN A 655 -28.40 -8.56 4.38
CA GLN A 655 -27.54 -9.24 3.42
C GLN A 655 -28.27 -10.35 2.66
N GLN A 656 -29.12 -11.13 3.34
CA GLN A 656 -29.99 -12.11 2.70
C GLN A 656 -30.94 -11.46 1.69
N GLU A 657 -31.47 -10.29 2.05
CA GLU A 657 -32.36 -9.52 1.18
C GLU A 657 -31.63 -8.97 -0.06
N ARG A 658 -30.41 -8.43 0.09
CA ARG A 658 -29.54 -8.08 -1.05
C ARG A 658 -29.34 -9.24 -2.00
N ILE A 659 -29.01 -10.42 -1.46
CA ILE A 659 -28.83 -11.65 -2.27
C ILE A 659 -30.13 -12.04 -2.98
N ARG A 660 -31.30 -11.89 -2.33
CA ARG A 660 -32.62 -12.16 -2.92
C ARG A 660 -32.89 -11.22 -4.09
N LEU A 661 -32.70 -9.90 -3.90
CA LEU A 661 -32.88 -8.88 -4.92
C LEU A 661 -31.92 -9.10 -6.11
N ALA A 662 -30.66 -9.42 -5.85
CA ALA A 662 -29.67 -9.72 -6.89
C ALA A 662 -30.05 -10.96 -7.71
N LYS A 663 -30.59 -12.00 -7.07
CA LYS A 663 -31.11 -13.20 -7.77
C LYS A 663 -32.33 -12.87 -8.63
N ALA A 664 -33.26 -12.06 -8.12
CA ALA A 664 -34.44 -11.62 -8.86
C ALA A 664 -34.09 -10.75 -10.09
N ALA A 665 -33.11 -9.86 -9.96
CA ALA A 665 -32.60 -9.07 -11.07
C ALA A 665 -31.96 -9.96 -12.17
N LYS A 666 -31.24 -11.01 -11.79
CA LYS A 666 -30.63 -11.98 -12.71
C LYS A 666 -31.68 -12.85 -13.41
N SER A 667 -32.73 -13.30 -12.72
CA SER A 667 -33.83 -14.07 -13.34
C SER A 667 -34.65 -13.22 -14.31
N GLY A 668 -34.98 -11.98 -13.94
CA GLY A 668 -35.68 -11.04 -14.82
C GLY A 668 -34.90 -10.71 -16.10
N LYS A 669 -33.57 -10.54 -16.01
CA LYS A 669 -32.70 -10.38 -17.19
C LYS A 669 -32.68 -11.64 -18.08
N LYS A 670 -32.69 -12.84 -17.49
CA LYS A 670 -32.73 -14.11 -18.23
C LYS A 670 -34.06 -14.32 -18.96
N GLU A 671 -35.18 -13.97 -18.33
CA GLU A 671 -36.50 -14.00 -18.96
C GLU A 671 -36.65 -12.96 -20.08
N ALA A 672 -36.13 -11.75 -19.89
CA ALA A 672 -36.10 -10.72 -20.92
C ALA A 672 -35.23 -11.12 -22.12
N ALA A 673 -34.06 -11.73 -21.88
CA ALA A 673 -33.19 -12.28 -22.91
C ALA A 673 -33.85 -13.43 -23.68
N ASN A 674 -34.57 -14.33 -22.99
CA ASN A 674 -35.32 -15.41 -23.62
C ASN A 674 -36.50 -14.90 -24.46
N LYS A 675 -37.23 -13.86 -24.01
CA LYS A 675 -38.29 -13.21 -24.80
C LYS A 675 -37.74 -12.44 -26.01
N SER A 676 -36.54 -11.88 -25.90
CA SER A 676 -35.80 -11.26 -27.01
C SER A 676 -35.37 -12.30 -28.06
N ASN A 677 -34.80 -13.42 -27.62
CA ASN A 677 -34.36 -14.49 -28.52
C ASN A 677 -35.53 -15.22 -29.19
N SER A 678 -36.67 -15.40 -28.51
CA SER A 678 -37.87 -15.95 -29.13
C SER A 678 -38.52 -15.03 -30.15
N ARG A 679 -38.36 -13.70 -30.01
CA ARG A 679 -38.77 -12.70 -31.02
C ARG A 679 -37.81 -12.63 -32.21
N LYS A 680 -36.51 -12.84 -32.02
CA LYS A 680 -35.52 -12.93 -33.11
C LYS A 680 -35.58 -14.24 -33.89
N ALA A 681 -36.02 -15.35 -33.28
CA ALA A 681 -36.24 -16.62 -33.97
C ALA A 681 -37.58 -16.70 -34.74
N ARG A 682 -38.46 -15.70 -34.57
CA ARG A 682 -39.77 -15.58 -35.25
C ARG A 682 -39.78 -14.54 -36.38
N LYS A 683 -38.64 -13.88 -36.64
CA LYS A 683 -38.38 -13.07 -37.84
C LYS A 683 -37.31 -13.78 -38.65
#